data_AF-A0A0S4JPP8-F1
#
_entry.id   AF-A0A0S4JPP8-F1
#
_cell.length_a   1.000
_cell.length_b   1.000
_cell.length_c   1.000
_cell.angle_alpha   90.00
_cell.angle_beta   90.00
_cell.angle_gamma   90.00
#
_symmetry.space_group_name_H-M   'P 1'
#
loop_
_entity.id
_entity.type
_entity.pdbx_description
1 polymer ?
#
loop_
_entity_poly.entity_id
_entity_poly.type
_entity_poly.pdbx_seq_one_letter_code
_entity_poly.pdbx_strand_id
1 'polypeptide(L)'
;MMMLRFTRQLAQGRVPSAGSSLRNPQSFRSKQRRAIALGQATLQQEETVLGDSGMIASSVHKRAPAFKSPRGKFGRKNDYSHKMGKDLADRALSMTDNEWEQVPLPEKHSFTRYISKMLKDHPTMVTEQQRRRYFETTLVDPRDLNPHKTVKDTYERIKLGLPVTVKDPERQLGVSQAMYEAAEANMFDPDNAHVIENAMTHVKQVFVDYVRKKKQGLSTEAERRELARLMTDLNHQTQQHLANMFKYADAQLIKLARDEREKQVLHMREIAASLKQQSKESARNRSAKKKERIRDVIRNTFGLDAEVAGTILTNLRAQERFLELCEVMLRLTSGVGFHHSKNDESLDAYITNLRNLYSMDPAKFATVDLVRFMAAQEHTMPLDWAKRWYEKALLLPLQETEEYKALRRVQKDEEEKARVLISEDRYAPKVEDDANAPKLLENESAISDAANAQGSNSDTLDEATKRKALVAIEVASAARNQTEGVIRLVDKMFLRPDDSRLASVHEKRLRYLAFVQLERQIERAREHAKRFEGIEALPEAERCRELYQKIQERRNALEQSQQQGTEPPVPCVPMNVFEDAEVRQYFAEIQSIAKETIRALNRQNAADRKAEQISRILSVLKGGDASSPDGGGITESPAEQAKRLLEERKSKAMSRILNIVEKDVKEDVEWIDNLAEADRPPLLPIPEPMSYVSAEDIMAWKETRDDNQLEAGNPFKKRKSFQPSLMGMPWQVPDKPILFWGTGVSALHQGLQHAAEDAERRRKREPLAPPYPCPENPWGWKVAEDILDL
;
A
#
# COMPACT_ATOMS: atom_id res chain seq x y z
N MET A 1 23.21 -47.66 -19.15
CA MET A 1 22.60 -47.97 -17.83
C MET A 1 23.33 -47.26 -16.68
N MET A 2 23.49 -45.93 -16.76
CA MET A 2 24.05 -45.06 -15.70
C MET A 2 23.36 -43.68 -15.67
N MET A 3 22.15 -43.58 -16.25
CA MET A 3 21.37 -42.34 -16.38
C MET A 3 19.99 -42.46 -15.72
N LEU A 4 19.85 -43.34 -14.71
CA LEU A 4 18.61 -43.54 -13.95
C LEU A 4 18.81 -43.48 -12.42
N ARG A 5 19.95 -42.95 -11.96
CA ARG A 5 20.19 -42.69 -10.52
C ARG A 5 20.46 -41.23 -10.17
N PHE A 6 20.39 -40.31 -11.13
CA PHE A 6 20.52 -38.87 -10.89
C PHE A 6 19.17 -38.14 -10.74
N THR A 7 18.05 -38.76 -11.12
CA THR A 7 16.72 -38.13 -11.06
C THR A 7 15.96 -38.35 -9.74
N ARG A 8 16.56 -39.01 -8.74
CA ARG A 8 15.92 -39.21 -7.42
C ARG A 8 16.46 -38.32 -6.29
N GLN A 9 17.49 -37.51 -6.55
CA GLN A 9 18.08 -36.58 -5.56
C GLN A 9 17.74 -35.10 -5.79
N LEU A 10 17.01 -34.76 -6.85
CA LEU A 10 16.52 -33.39 -7.10
C LEU A 10 15.10 -33.13 -6.56
N ALA A 11 14.45 -34.12 -5.94
CA ALA A 11 13.13 -33.97 -5.31
C ALA A 11 13.17 -33.57 -3.82
N GLN A 12 14.35 -33.25 -3.28
CA GLN A 12 14.50 -32.70 -1.93
C GLN A 12 15.42 -31.49 -2.00
N GLY A 13 14.83 -30.30 -2.14
CA GLY A 13 15.53 -29.02 -2.22
C GLY A 13 16.32 -28.70 -0.95
N ARG A 14 17.57 -29.18 -0.88
CA ARG A 14 18.59 -28.66 0.03
C ARG A 14 19.87 -28.42 -0.76
N VAL A 15 20.03 -27.20 -1.24
CA VAL A 15 21.35 -26.67 -1.61
C VAL A 15 22.08 -26.32 -0.31
N PRO A 16 23.31 -26.80 -0.07
CA PRO A 16 24.06 -26.44 1.13
C PRO A 16 24.46 -24.96 1.10
N SER A 17 24.34 -24.28 2.24
CA SER A 17 24.72 -22.89 2.43
C SER A 17 26.20 -22.63 2.12
N ALA A 18 26.49 -21.44 1.58
CA ALA A 18 27.84 -20.92 1.40
C ALA A 18 28.56 -20.88 2.76
N GLY A 19 29.61 -21.68 2.91
CA GLY A 19 30.37 -21.82 4.16
C GLY A 19 30.89 -23.24 4.44
N SER A 20 30.47 -24.26 3.67
CA SER A 20 30.97 -25.62 3.89
C SER A 20 32.40 -25.82 3.36
N SER A 21 33.25 -26.36 4.22
CA SER A 21 34.70 -26.60 4.09
C SER A 21 35.13 -27.64 3.04
N LEU A 22 34.36 -27.79 1.96
CA LEU A 22 34.63 -28.77 0.89
C LEU A 22 35.66 -28.31 -0.16
N ARG A 23 36.31 -27.16 0.05
CA ARG A 23 37.41 -26.67 -0.81
C ARG A 23 38.79 -26.68 -0.15
N ASN A 24 38.99 -27.39 0.96
CA ASN A 24 40.35 -27.55 1.52
C ASN A 24 40.99 -28.89 1.07
N PRO A 25 41.97 -28.88 0.14
CA PRO A 25 42.59 -30.09 -0.42
C PRO A 25 43.35 -30.95 0.60
N GLN A 26 43.63 -30.45 1.81
CA GLN A 26 44.22 -31.25 2.89
C GLN A 26 43.21 -32.19 3.57
N SER A 27 41.91 -31.85 3.56
CA SER A 27 40.86 -32.68 4.16
C SER A 27 40.56 -33.96 3.34
N PHE A 28 40.77 -33.91 2.03
CA PHE A 28 40.57 -35.06 1.14
C PHE A 28 41.65 -36.13 1.32
N ARG A 29 42.92 -35.71 1.47
CA ARG A 29 44.04 -36.63 1.77
C ARG A 29 43.94 -37.29 3.15
N SER A 30 43.34 -36.61 4.13
CA SER A 30 43.09 -37.20 5.46
C SER A 30 42.00 -38.29 5.42
N LYS A 31 40.93 -38.07 4.63
CA LYS A 31 39.87 -39.06 4.43
C LYS A 31 40.34 -40.24 3.59
N GLN A 32 41.20 -40.02 2.60
CA GLN A 32 41.80 -41.09 1.80
C GLN A 32 42.77 -41.96 2.62
N ARG A 33 43.57 -41.35 3.52
CA ARG A 33 44.40 -42.11 4.48
C ARG A 33 43.57 -42.91 5.48
N ARG A 34 42.44 -42.37 5.95
CA ARG A 34 41.49 -43.12 6.82
C ARG A 34 40.83 -44.30 6.10
N ALA A 35 40.50 -44.15 4.81
CA ALA A 35 39.93 -45.23 4.01
C ALA A 35 40.95 -46.35 3.71
N ILE A 36 42.22 -46.00 3.48
CA ILE A 36 43.31 -46.98 3.28
C ILE A 36 43.64 -47.71 4.59
N ALA A 37 43.64 -47.01 5.74
CA ALA A 37 43.86 -47.63 7.05
C ALA A 37 42.71 -48.57 7.47
N LEU A 38 41.45 -48.22 7.15
CA LEU A 38 40.29 -49.10 7.35
C LEU A 38 40.34 -50.33 6.42
N GLY A 39 40.80 -50.17 5.18
CA GLY A 39 40.98 -51.27 4.23
C GLY A 39 42.07 -52.27 4.67
N GLN A 40 43.17 -51.79 5.24
CA GLN A 40 44.23 -52.66 5.80
C GLN A 40 43.79 -53.38 7.09
N ALA A 41 42.91 -52.79 7.90
CA ALA A 41 42.37 -53.43 9.10
C ALA A 41 41.34 -54.53 8.78
N THR A 42 40.58 -54.41 7.68
CA THR A 42 39.68 -55.47 7.20
C THR A 42 40.43 -56.65 6.58
N LEU A 43 41.56 -56.42 5.89
CA LEU A 43 42.38 -57.51 5.34
C LEU A 43 43.09 -58.33 6.44
N GLN A 44 43.40 -57.73 7.58
CA GLN A 44 43.95 -58.45 8.75
C GLN A 44 42.89 -59.24 9.54
N GLN A 45 41.60 -58.91 9.41
CA GLN A 45 40.51 -59.68 10.03
C GLN A 45 40.05 -60.88 9.19
N GLU A 46 40.27 -60.86 7.87
CA GLU A 46 39.89 -61.97 6.97
C GLU A 46 40.89 -63.16 6.99
N GLU A 47 42.09 -63.01 7.55
CA GLU A 47 43.08 -64.11 7.67
C GLU A 47 42.94 -64.97 8.94
N THR A 48 42.05 -64.62 9.89
CA THR A 48 41.94 -65.34 11.19
C THR A 48 40.67 -66.18 11.40
N VAL A 49 39.77 -66.30 10.41
CA VAL A 49 38.53 -67.10 10.54
C VAL A 49 38.26 -68.00 9.33
N LEU A 50 39.30 -68.69 8.85
CA LEU A 50 39.18 -69.89 8.02
C LEU A 50 39.60 -71.09 8.86
N GLY A 51 38.62 -71.66 9.55
CA GLY A 51 38.77 -72.84 10.42
C GLY A 51 37.40 -73.26 10.97
N ASP A 52 36.68 -74.04 10.16
CA ASP A 52 35.43 -74.78 10.43
C ASP A 52 34.17 -73.95 10.76
N SER A 53 33.20 -73.73 9.85
CA SER A 53 32.37 -74.69 9.08
C SER A 53 31.55 -75.60 10.01
N GLY A 54 30.22 -75.74 9.97
CA GLY A 54 29.14 -75.26 9.12
C GLY A 54 27.81 -75.46 9.89
N MET A 55 26.78 -74.63 9.70
CA MET A 55 25.73 -74.70 8.68
C MET A 55 24.39 -75.27 9.23
N ILE A 56 23.35 -74.42 9.15
CA ILE A 56 21.99 -74.64 8.56
C ILE A 56 21.07 -75.67 9.29
N ALA A 57 19.77 -75.52 9.58
CA ALA A 57 18.64 -74.74 9.04
C ALA A 57 17.42 -74.73 10.00
N SER A 58 16.58 -73.70 9.85
CA SER A 58 15.09 -73.63 9.86
C SER A 58 14.16 -74.60 10.65
N SER A 59 13.10 -74.00 11.21
CA SER A 59 11.66 -74.33 11.03
C SER A 59 10.82 -74.93 12.20
N VAL A 60 9.86 -74.11 12.67
CA VAL A 60 8.41 -74.38 12.90
C VAL A 60 7.90 -75.41 13.97
N HIS A 61 7.16 -74.84 14.94
CA HIS A 61 5.95 -75.30 15.69
C HIS A 61 5.92 -76.37 16.82
N LYS A 62 5.26 -75.93 17.92
CA LYS A 62 4.25 -76.58 18.80
C LYS A 62 4.68 -77.47 20.01
N ARG A 63 4.42 -76.86 21.18
CA ARG A 63 3.88 -77.34 22.49
C ARG A 63 4.10 -78.81 22.97
N ALA A 64 4.86 -78.86 24.08
CA ALA A 64 4.71 -79.62 25.35
C ALA A 64 4.99 -81.15 25.36
N PRO A 65 5.42 -81.77 26.50
CA PRO A 65 5.54 -81.27 27.88
C PRO A 65 6.93 -81.46 28.54
N ALA A 66 7.03 -81.04 29.80
CA ALA A 66 8.21 -80.99 30.63
C ALA A 66 8.95 -82.34 30.81
N PHE A 67 10.24 -82.34 30.47
CA PHE A 67 11.23 -83.24 31.06
C PHE A 67 12.19 -82.44 31.93
N LYS A 68 12.19 -82.76 33.23
CA LYS A 68 13.17 -82.30 34.19
C LYS A 68 14.51 -82.96 33.87
N SER A 69 15.49 -82.17 33.45
CA SER A 69 16.91 -82.55 33.51
C SER A 69 17.65 -81.60 34.46
N PRO A 70 18.76 -82.04 35.06
CA PRO A 70 19.23 -81.52 36.34
C PRO A 70 19.94 -80.17 36.22
N ARG A 71 19.62 -79.28 37.18
CA ARG A 71 20.32 -78.01 37.45
C ARG A 71 21.84 -78.22 37.55
N GLY A 72 22.55 -77.95 36.47
CA GLY A 72 24.01 -77.98 36.38
C GLY A 72 24.63 -76.58 36.40
N LYS A 73 24.99 -76.09 37.60
CA LYS A 73 26.17 -75.25 37.94
C LYS A 73 26.60 -74.02 37.09
N PHE A 74 25.87 -73.55 36.08
CA PHE A 74 26.24 -72.33 35.32
C PHE A 74 25.50 -71.04 35.75
N GLY A 75 24.46 -71.14 36.58
CA GLY A 75 23.70 -69.96 37.05
C GLY A 75 24.38 -69.13 38.15
N ARG A 76 25.23 -69.73 39.00
CA ARG A 76 25.80 -69.03 40.17
C ARG A 76 26.97 -68.07 39.85
N LYS A 77 27.73 -68.31 38.77
CA LYS A 77 28.85 -67.42 38.37
C LYS A 77 28.37 -66.12 37.71
N ASN A 78 27.26 -66.15 36.98
CA ASN A 78 26.69 -64.96 36.36
C ASN A 78 26.06 -64.01 37.40
N ASP A 79 25.40 -64.54 38.43
CA ASP A 79 24.85 -63.71 39.51
C ASP A 79 25.93 -62.99 40.31
N TYR A 80 27.07 -63.65 40.57
CA TYR A 80 28.20 -63.03 41.27
C TYR A 80 28.82 -61.90 40.43
N SER A 81 29.10 -62.14 39.14
CA SER A 81 29.62 -61.10 38.24
C SER A 81 28.65 -59.93 38.06
N HIS A 82 27.34 -60.18 38.07
CA HIS A 82 26.34 -59.12 37.95
C HIS A 82 26.24 -58.28 39.22
N LYS A 83 26.25 -58.91 40.40
CA LYS A 83 26.28 -58.21 41.69
C LYS A 83 27.54 -57.39 41.86
N MET A 84 28.71 -57.98 41.60
CA MET A 84 29.99 -57.28 41.64
C MET A 84 30.04 -56.09 40.68
N GLY A 85 29.50 -56.24 39.46
CA GLY A 85 29.40 -55.16 38.49
C GLY A 85 28.46 -54.04 38.92
N LYS A 86 27.34 -54.37 39.58
CA LYS A 86 26.42 -53.40 40.17
C LYS A 86 27.04 -52.66 41.35
N ASP A 87 27.64 -53.39 42.29
CA ASP A 87 28.25 -52.80 43.49
C ASP A 87 29.44 -51.90 43.14
N LEU A 88 30.21 -52.25 42.11
CA LEU A 88 31.26 -51.37 41.60
C LEU A 88 30.68 -50.17 40.84
N ALA A 89 29.56 -50.32 40.13
CA ALA A 89 28.89 -49.20 39.47
C ALA A 89 28.33 -48.17 40.45
N ASP A 90 27.78 -48.62 41.58
CA ASP A 90 27.30 -47.73 42.64
C ASP A 90 28.47 -47.03 43.35
N ARG A 91 29.58 -47.73 43.61
CA ARG A 91 30.81 -47.10 44.14
C ARG A 91 31.41 -46.09 43.16
N ALA A 92 31.35 -46.37 41.84
CA ALA A 92 31.94 -45.51 40.81
C ALA A 92 31.31 -44.11 40.71
N LEU A 93 30.12 -43.92 41.26
CA LEU A 93 29.46 -42.61 41.37
C LEU A 93 30.22 -41.62 42.26
N SER A 94 31.05 -42.11 43.18
CA SER A 94 31.75 -41.27 44.16
C SER A 94 33.27 -41.44 44.14
N MET A 95 33.79 -42.37 43.33
CA MET A 95 35.23 -42.64 43.25
C MET A 95 35.99 -41.58 42.45
N THR A 96 37.14 -41.19 43.01
CA THR A 96 38.14 -40.32 42.37
C THR A 96 38.96 -41.07 41.31
N ASP A 97 39.68 -40.34 40.45
CA ASP A 97 40.47 -40.93 39.36
C ASP A 97 41.56 -41.89 39.87
N ASN A 98 42.24 -41.54 40.97
CA ASN A 98 43.26 -42.39 41.60
C ASN A 98 42.66 -43.69 42.20
N GLU A 99 41.49 -43.60 42.82
CA GLU A 99 40.80 -44.78 43.40
C GLU A 99 40.33 -45.72 42.29
N TRP A 100 39.90 -45.19 41.14
CA TRP A 100 39.50 -46.00 39.99
C TRP A 100 40.65 -46.78 39.38
N GLU A 101 41.84 -46.18 39.29
CA GLU A 101 43.03 -46.88 38.77
C GLU A 101 43.38 -48.11 39.59
N GLN A 102 43.23 -48.02 40.92
CA GLN A 102 43.52 -49.10 41.87
C GLN A 102 42.50 -50.26 41.85
N VAL A 103 41.34 -50.09 41.21
CA VAL A 103 40.33 -51.16 41.11
C VAL A 103 40.87 -52.32 40.24
N PRO A 104 40.82 -53.59 40.73
CA PRO A 104 41.28 -54.75 39.99
C PRO A 104 40.57 -54.93 38.64
N LEU A 105 41.32 -55.38 37.62
CA LEU A 105 40.81 -55.69 36.28
C LEU A 105 39.54 -56.57 36.24
N PRO A 106 39.40 -57.65 37.04
CA PRO A 106 38.19 -58.47 37.01
C PRO A 106 36.94 -57.72 37.50
N GLU A 107 37.07 -56.80 38.45
CA GLU A 107 35.97 -55.94 38.88
C GLU A 107 35.61 -54.96 37.77
N LYS A 108 36.61 -54.30 37.15
CA LYS A 108 36.40 -53.42 35.97
C LYS A 108 35.67 -54.14 34.83
N HIS A 109 35.99 -55.40 34.57
CA HIS A 109 35.31 -56.21 33.54
C HIS A 109 33.85 -56.51 33.92
N SER A 110 33.58 -56.79 35.19
CA SER A 110 32.21 -57.01 35.68
C SER A 110 31.37 -55.71 35.62
N PHE A 111 31.96 -54.57 35.98
CA PHE A 111 31.39 -53.24 35.83
C PHE A 111 31.09 -52.92 34.36
N THR A 112 32.04 -53.19 33.48
CA THR A 112 31.88 -52.97 32.03
C THR A 112 30.68 -53.75 31.48
N ARG A 113 30.55 -55.04 31.83
CA ARG A 113 29.41 -55.85 31.40
C ARG A 113 28.09 -55.33 31.96
N TYR A 114 28.08 -54.89 33.21
CA TYR A 114 26.89 -54.34 33.86
C TYR A 114 26.48 -53.00 33.22
N ILE A 115 27.39 -52.05 33.06
CA ILE A 115 27.13 -50.74 32.46
C ILE A 115 26.78 -50.86 30.97
N SER A 116 27.43 -51.76 30.21
CA SER A 116 27.06 -52.02 28.81
C SER A 116 25.61 -52.50 28.69
N LYS A 117 25.15 -53.34 29.63
CA LYS A 117 23.75 -53.79 29.70
C LYS A 117 22.82 -52.65 30.13
N MET A 118 23.18 -51.88 31.16
CA MET A 118 22.41 -50.73 31.62
C MET A 118 22.27 -49.63 30.56
N LEU A 119 23.32 -49.36 29.77
CA LEU A 119 23.26 -48.39 28.67
C LEU A 119 22.33 -48.84 27.53
N LYS A 120 22.15 -50.16 27.35
CA LYS A 120 21.19 -50.73 26.38
C LYS A 120 19.76 -50.70 26.89
N ASP A 121 19.57 -51.08 28.15
CA ASP A 121 18.23 -51.28 28.74
C ASP A 121 17.65 -49.96 29.28
N HIS A 122 18.46 -49.11 29.92
CA HIS A 122 18.05 -47.85 30.58
C HIS A 122 19.13 -46.77 30.48
N PRO A 123 19.33 -46.16 29.30
CA PRO A 123 20.43 -45.22 29.05
C PRO A 123 20.37 -44.00 29.97
N THR A 124 19.18 -43.52 30.34
CA THR A 124 18.99 -42.35 31.21
C THR A 124 19.38 -42.58 32.67
N MET A 125 19.49 -43.83 33.10
CA MET A 125 19.83 -44.19 34.49
C MET A 125 21.33 -44.23 34.75
N VAL A 126 22.17 -44.17 33.70
CA VAL A 126 23.63 -44.20 33.83
C VAL A 126 24.16 -42.77 33.87
N THR A 127 24.76 -42.39 35.00
CA THR A 127 25.33 -41.06 35.23
C THR A 127 26.56 -40.78 34.35
N GLU A 128 26.91 -39.50 34.20
CA GLU A 128 28.06 -39.08 33.40
C GLU A 128 29.39 -39.63 33.93
N GLN A 129 29.54 -39.70 35.26
CA GLN A 129 30.73 -40.27 35.91
C GLN A 129 30.88 -41.77 35.60
N GLN A 130 29.78 -42.55 35.67
CA GLN A 130 29.80 -43.97 35.28
C GLN A 130 30.09 -44.16 33.78
N ARG A 131 29.58 -43.27 32.92
CA ARG A 131 29.89 -43.26 31.47
C ARG A 131 31.36 -42.96 31.21
N ARG A 132 31.93 -42.00 31.93
CA ARG A 132 33.37 -41.66 31.86
C ARG A 132 34.22 -42.85 32.32
N ARG A 133 33.89 -43.51 33.43
CA ARG A 133 34.58 -44.73 33.88
C ARG A 133 34.47 -45.88 32.87
N TYR A 134 33.30 -46.06 32.26
CA TYR A 134 33.10 -47.04 31.20
C TYR A 134 33.99 -46.76 29.98
N PHE A 135 34.05 -45.49 29.54
CA PHE A 135 34.95 -45.05 28.48
C PHE A 135 36.42 -45.29 28.84
N GLU A 136 36.87 -44.88 30.03
CA GLU A 136 38.24 -45.08 30.50
C GLU A 136 38.62 -46.58 30.52
N THR A 137 37.68 -47.48 30.82
CA THR A 137 37.94 -48.93 30.82
C THR A 137 37.87 -49.62 29.47
N THR A 138 37.03 -49.14 28.55
CA THR A 138 36.76 -49.84 27.27
C THR A 138 37.32 -49.13 26.05
N LEU A 139 37.66 -47.85 26.18
CA LEU A 139 37.99 -46.93 25.09
C LEU A 139 36.89 -46.84 24.02
N VAL A 140 35.68 -47.33 24.30
CA VAL A 140 34.51 -47.24 23.42
C VAL A 140 33.69 -46.03 23.88
N ASP A 141 33.49 -45.05 22.99
CA ASP A 141 32.69 -43.88 23.30
C ASP A 141 31.24 -44.32 23.62
N PRO A 142 30.74 -44.10 24.85
CA PRO A 142 29.37 -44.45 25.24
C PRO A 142 28.31 -43.70 24.41
N ARG A 143 28.69 -42.70 23.60
CA ARG A 143 27.83 -42.03 22.61
C ARG A 143 27.58 -42.84 21.34
N ASP A 144 28.39 -43.86 21.05
CA ASP A 144 28.18 -44.78 19.91
C ASP A 144 27.11 -45.84 20.20
N LEU A 145 26.84 -46.12 21.48
CA LEU A 145 25.70 -46.90 21.97
C LEU A 145 24.42 -46.05 22.03
N ASN A 146 24.20 -45.21 21.01
CA ASN A 146 23.07 -44.30 20.94
C ASN A 146 21.78 -45.07 20.61
N PRO A 147 20.83 -45.21 21.55
CA PRO A 147 19.60 -45.98 21.33
C PRO A 147 18.71 -45.38 20.24
N HIS A 148 18.93 -44.11 19.89
CA HIS A 148 18.29 -43.42 18.76
C HIS A 148 18.62 -44.04 17.39
N LYS A 149 19.73 -44.77 17.25
CA LYS A 149 20.09 -45.48 16.01
C LYS A 149 19.54 -46.90 15.95
N THR A 150 19.33 -47.54 17.09
CA THR A 150 18.97 -48.97 17.19
C THR A 150 17.47 -49.22 17.42
N VAL A 151 16.78 -48.37 18.20
CA VAL A 151 15.36 -48.54 18.51
C VAL A 151 14.51 -47.75 17.50
N LYS A 152 14.03 -48.45 16.47
CA LYS A 152 13.17 -47.84 15.43
C LYS A 152 11.72 -47.69 15.91
N ASP A 153 11.23 -48.62 16.72
CA ASP A 153 9.84 -48.69 17.16
C ASP A 153 9.48 -47.61 18.20
N THR A 154 8.29 -47.03 18.09
CA THR A 154 7.83 -45.89 18.92
C THR A 154 7.40 -46.35 20.31
N TYR A 155 6.78 -47.54 20.40
CA TYR A 155 6.37 -48.13 21.67
C TYR A 155 7.58 -48.51 22.54
N GLU A 156 8.63 -49.05 21.92
CA GLU A 156 9.88 -49.36 22.61
C GLU A 156 10.60 -48.09 23.08
N ARG A 157 10.55 -46.99 22.33
CA ARG A 157 11.10 -45.69 22.77
C ARG A 157 10.40 -45.13 24.00
N ILE A 158 9.07 -45.23 24.06
CA ILE A 158 8.28 -44.77 25.22
C ILE A 158 8.65 -45.62 26.45
N LYS A 159 8.75 -46.94 26.29
CA LYS A 159 9.15 -47.86 27.35
C LYS A 159 10.57 -47.58 27.88
N LEU A 160 11.46 -47.08 27.02
CA LEU A 160 12.85 -46.73 27.34
C LEU A 160 13.03 -45.26 27.79
N GLY A 161 11.95 -44.47 27.86
CA GLY A 161 12.01 -43.06 28.28
C GLY A 161 12.74 -42.12 27.31
N LEU A 162 12.86 -42.51 26.03
CA LEU A 162 13.56 -41.74 25.01
C LEU A 162 12.60 -40.71 24.36
N PRO A 163 13.08 -39.49 24.02
CA PRO A 163 12.28 -38.49 23.31
C PRO A 163 11.74 -39.05 21.99
N VAL A 164 10.41 -39.03 21.84
CA VAL A 164 9.73 -39.49 20.62
C VAL A 164 9.66 -38.33 19.64
N THR A 165 10.48 -38.35 18.59
CA THR A 165 10.21 -37.53 17.40
C THR A 165 9.11 -38.23 16.62
N VAL A 166 7.88 -37.72 16.72
CA VAL A 166 6.75 -38.20 15.92
C VAL A 166 7.11 -37.98 14.44
N LYS A 167 7.42 -39.04 13.72
CA LYS A 167 7.45 -39.03 12.27
C LYS A 167 6.11 -39.59 11.82
N ASP A 168 5.44 -38.81 10.97
CA ASP A 168 4.15 -39.02 10.31
C ASP A 168 2.95 -38.33 11.01
N PRO A 169 2.43 -37.23 10.42
CA PRO A 169 1.38 -36.37 10.96
C PRO A 169 0.00 -36.85 10.51
N GLU A 170 -0.39 -38.08 10.86
CA GLU A 170 -1.76 -38.57 10.62
C GLU A 170 -2.64 -38.47 11.87
N ARG A 171 -2.21 -37.72 12.88
CA ARG A 171 -3.15 -37.15 13.85
C ARG A 171 -3.84 -35.99 13.17
N GLN A 172 -5.18 -36.06 13.11
CA GLN A 172 -6.06 -34.96 12.75
C GLN A 172 -5.53 -33.66 13.36
N LEU A 173 -4.81 -32.88 12.54
CA LEU A 173 -4.46 -31.52 12.89
C LEU A 173 -5.79 -30.85 13.17
N GLY A 174 -5.94 -30.27 14.37
CA GLY A 174 -7.04 -29.35 14.61
C GLY A 174 -7.02 -28.31 13.49
N VAL A 175 -8.20 -27.92 13.00
CA VAL A 175 -8.34 -26.96 11.89
C VAL A 175 -7.49 -25.70 12.14
N SER A 176 -7.34 -25.28 13.40
CA SER A 176 -6.44 -24.21 13.82
C SER A 176 -4.97 -24.50 13.51
N GLN A 177 -4.44 -25.69 13.85
CA GLN A 177 -3.03 -26.03 13.64
C GLN A 177 -2.69 -26.23 12.15
N ALA A 178 -3.62 -26.80 11.36
CA ALA A 178 -3.46 -26.90 9.91
C ALA A 178 -3.49 -25.53 9.23
N MET A 179 -4.30 -24.59 9.75
CA MET A 179 -4.28 -23.19 9.31
C MET A 179 -3.02 -22.44 9.76
N TYR A 180 -2.34 -22.87 10.83
CA TYR A 180 -1.07 -22.29 11.27
C TYR A 180 0.13 -22.82 10.47
N GLU A 181 0.18 -24.12 10.14
CA GLU A 181 1.28 -24.70 9.36
C GLU A 181 1.16 -24.42 7.85
N ALA A 182 -0.06 -24.35 7.29
CA ALA A 182 -0.27 -23.88 5.91
C ALA A 182 -0.04 -22.36 5.75
N ALA A 183 0.11 -21.63 6.87
CA ALA A 183 0.36 -20.19 6.90
C ALA A 183 1.84 -19.81 6.92
N GLU A 184 2.78 -20.76 6.95
CA GLU A 184 4.23 -20.50 6.96
C GLU A 184 4.84 -20.24 5.57
N ALA A 185 4.07 -20.38 4.49
CA ALA A 185 4.51 -20.16 3.11
C ALA A 185 3.74 -19.02 2.42
N ASN A 186 3.46 -17.93 3.14
CA ASN A 186 2.82 -16.77 2.54
C ASN A 186 3.84 -15.96 1.73
N MET A 187 3.57 -15.79 0.44
CA MET A 187 4.45 -15.07 -0.48
C MET A 187 4.65 -13.60 -0.05
N PHE A 188 3.68 -12.99 0.62
CA PHE A 188 3.70 -11.61 1.13
C PHE A 188 4.34 -11.40 2.50
N ASP A 189 4.96 -12.42 3.06
CA ASP A 189 5.79 -12.23 4.25
C ASP A 189 7.10 -11.54 3.87
N PRO A 190 7.66 -10.67 4.75
CA PRO A 190 8.86 -9.90 4.43
C PRO A 190 10.05 -10.79 4.05
N ASP A 191 10.14 -11.99 4.63
CA ASP A 191 11.18 -12.97 4.33
C ASP A 191 11.10 -13.53 2.89
N ASN A 192 9.91 -13.49 2.28
CA ASN A 192 9.61 -13.98 0.93
C ASN A 192 9.54 -12.87 -0.13
N ALA A 193 9.98 -11.64 0.18
CA ALA A 193 9.90 -10.50 -0.74
C ALA A 193 10.51 -10.76 -2.13
N HIS A 194 11.62 -11.50 -2.18
CA HIS A 194 12.28 -11.90 -3.44
C HIS A 194 11.40 -12.81 -4.33
N VAL A 195 10.52 -13.61 -3.73
CA VAL A 195 9.57 -14.47 -4.47
C VAL A 195 8.47 -13.61 -5.09
N ILE A 196 7.97 -12.61 -4.36
CA ILE A 196 7.01 -11.63 -4.91
C ILE A 196 7.63 -10.88 -6.07
N GLU A 197 8.83 -10.36 -5.91
CA GLU A 197 9.48 -9.57 -6.96
C GLU A 197 9.59 -10.37 -8.27
N ASN A 198 10.00 -11.64 -8.18
CA ASN A 198 10.03 -12.54 -9.33
C ASN A 198 8.63 -12.81 -9.91
N ALA A 199 7.63 -13.04 -9.04
CA ALA A 199 6.25 -13.23 -9.49
C ALA A 199 5.69 -11.97 -10.18
N MET A 200 5.96 -10.78 -9.63
CA MET A 200 5.55 -9.50 -10.20
C MET A 200 6.28 -9.21 -11.51
N THR A 201 7.56 -9.58 -11.62
CA THR A 201 8.31 -9.50 -12.88
C THR A 201 7.68 -10.36 -13.96
N HIS A 202 7.26 -11.59 -13.62
CA HIS A 202 6.56 -12.46 -14.56
C HIS A 202 5.19 -11.89 -14.97
N VAL A 203 4.41 -11.38 -14.01
CA VAL A 203 3.14 -10.69 -14.29
C VAL A 203 3.37 -9.48 -15.21
N LYS A 204 4.41 -8.66 -14.95
CA LYS A 204 4.79 -7.52 -15.79
C LYS A 204 5.12 -7.96 -17.22
N GLN A 205 5.90 -9.04 -17.41
CA GLN A 205 6.24 -9.55 -18.75
C GLN A 205 5.00 -9.90 -19.56
N VAL A 206 4.06 -10.63 -18.97
CA VAL A 206 2.80 -10.98 -19.65
C VAL A 206 1.95 -9.73 -19.93
N PHE A 207 1.94 -8.75 -19.02
CA PHE A 207 1.25 -7.47 -19.26
C PHE A 207 1.90 -6.64 -20.37
N VAL A 208 3.24 -6.62 -20.49
CA VAL A 208 3.94 -5.93 -21.57
C VAL A 208 3.51 -6.52 -22.92
N ASP A 209 3.49 -7.84 -23.04
CA ASP A 209 3.06 -8.53 -24.25
C ASP A 209 1.58 -8.26 -24.55
N TYR A 210 0.73 -8.28 -23.52
CA TYR A 210 -0.69 -7.94 -23.64
C TYR A 210 -0.89 -6.50 -24.15
N VAL A 211 -0.22 -5.51 -23.56
CA VAL A 211 -0.33 -4.09 -23.94
C VAL A 211 0.17 -3.87 -25.37
N ARG A 212 1.31 -4.46 -25.74
CA ARG A 212 1.87 -4.37 -27.10
C ARG A 212 0.95 -4.99 -28.14
N LYS A 213 0.48 -6.22 -27.90
CA LYS A 213 -0.46 -6.90 -28.81
C LYS A 213 -1.79 -6.16 -28.92
N LYS A 214 -2.28 -5.60 -27.81
CA LYS A 214 -3.49 -4.75 -27.81
C LYS A 214 -3.31 -3.48 -28.63
N LYS A 215 -2.16 -2.78 -28.50
CA LYS A 215 -1.82 -1.57 -29.28
C LYS A 215 -1.70 -1.87 -30.78
N GLN A 216 -1.17 -3.04 -31.13
CA GLN A 216 -1.00 -3.49 -32.52
C GLN A 216 -2.28 -4.12 -33.13
N GLY A 217 -3.33 -4.36 -32.33
CA GLY A 217 -4.55 -5.04 -32.79
C GLY A 217 -4.39 -6.55 -33.04
N LEU A 218 -3.37 -7.18 -32.45
CA LEU A 218 -3.14 -8.63 -32.55
C LEU A 218 -3.99 -9.42 -31.55
N SER A 219 -4.07 -10.75 -31.71
CA SER A 219 -4.79 -11.62 -30.76
C SER A 219 -4.19 -11.48 -29.36
N THR A 220 -5.06 -11.22 -28.38
CA THR A 220 -4.71 -11.05 -26.96
C THR A 220 -5.26 -12.18 -26.08
N GLU A 221 -5.86 -13.22 -26.68
CA GLU A 221 -6.56 -14.25 -25.91
C GLU A 221 -5.62 -15.11 -25.06
N ALA A 222 -4.43 -15.42 -25.58
CA ALA A 222 -3.45 -16.24 -24.87
C ALA A 222 -2.96 -15.53 -23.60
N GLU A 223 -2.60 -14.24 -23.74
CA GLU A 223 -2.11 -13.40 -22.66
C GLU A 223 -3.23 -13.14 -21.64
N ARG A 224 -4.47 -12.95 -22.08
CA ARG A 224 -5.62 -12.85 -21.16
C ARG A 224 -5.80 -14.11 -20.32
N ARG A 225 -5.64 -15.30 -20.91
CA ARG A 225 -5.75 -16.59 -20.19
C ARG A 225 -4.58 -16.76 -19.21
N GLU A 226 -3.37 -16.40 -19.63
CA GLU A 226 -2.18 -16.47 -18.79
C GLU A 226 -2.27 -15.49 -17.61
N LEU A 227 -2.67 -14.24 -17.86
CA LEU A 227 -2.97 -13.26 -16.82
C LEU A 227 -4.06 -13.76 -15.88
N ALA A 228 -5.15 -14.33 -16.40
CA ALA A 228 -6.21 -14.89 -15.55
C ALA A 228 -5.70 -16.01 -14.63
N ARG A 229 -4.79 -16.87 -15.12
CA ARG A 229 -4.14 -17.91 -14.32
C ARG A 229 -3.22 -17.32 -13.25
N LEU A 230 -2.35 -16.38 -13.62
CA LEU A 230 -1.48 -15.70 -12.67
C LEU A 230 -2.29 -14.93 -11.61
N MET A 231 -3.44 -14.38 -12.01
CA MET A 231 -4.38 -13.73 -11.10
C MET A 231 -5.02 -14.71 -10.12
N THR A 232 -5.38 -15.93 -10.55
CA THR A 232 -5.92 -16.93 -9.60
C THR A 232 -4.87 -17.33 -8.57
N ASP A 233 -3.62 -17.52 -9.00
CA ASP A 233 -2.52 -17.89 -8.11
C ASP A 233 -2.21 -16.74 -7.12
N LEU A 234 -2.14 -15.50 -7.62
CA LEU A 234 -1.92 -14.32 -6.79
C LEU A 234 -3.11 -14.02 -5.86
N ASN A 235 -4.34 -14.31 -6.27
CA ASN A 235 -5.52 -14.17 -5.43
C ASN A 235 -5.49 -15.18 -4.26
N HIS A 236 -5.04 -16.41 -4.50
CA HIS A 236 -4.84 -17.39 -3.44
C HIS A 236 -3.78 -16.92 -2.43
N GLN A 237 -2.65 -16.41 -2.92
CA GLN A 237 -1.60 -15.83 -2.07
C GLN A 237 -2.08 -14.59 -1.30
N THR A 238 -2.85 -13.72 -1.95
CA THR A 238 -3.46 -12.53 -1.31
C THR A 238 -4.44 -12.95 -0.21
N GLN A 239 -5.18 -14.04 -0.40
CA GLN A 239 -6.05 -14.60 0.63
C GLN A 239 -5.26 -15.07 1.85
N GLN A 240 -4.15 -15.77 1.65
CA GLN A 240 -3.28 -16.20 2.74
C GLN A 240 -2.66 -14.99 3.45
N HIS A 241 -2.20 -14.00 2.68
CA HIS A 241 -1.66 -12.76 3.21
C HIS A 241 -2.66 -12.00 4.06
N LEU A 242 -3.89 -11.76 3.59
CA LEU A 242 -4.90 -11.02 4.36
C LEU A 242 -5.22 -11.69 5.71
N ALA A 243 -5.14 -13.02 5.78
CA ALA A 243 -5.31 -13.75 7.04
C ALA A 243 -4.10 -13.56 7.98
N ASN A 244 -2.89 -13.46 7.44
CA ASN A 244 -1.63 -13.33 8.19
C ASN A 244 -1.16 -11.88 8.40
N MET A 245 -1.75 -10.88 7.74
CA MET A 245 -1.33 -9.47 7.84
C MET A 245 -1.32 -8.95 9.27
N PHE A 246 -2.26 -9.42 10.10
CA PHE A 246 -2.37 -9.04 11.51
C PHE A 246 -1.23 -9.60 12.38
N LYS A 247 -0.43 -10.55 11.86
CA LYS A 247 0.70 -11.15 12.59
C LYS A 247 2.03 -10.41 12.36
N TYR A 248 2.26 -9.86 11.17
CA TYR A 248 3.58 -9.35 10.78
C TYR A 248 3.59 -7.93 10.20
N ALA A 249 2.43 -7.38 9.80
CA ALA A 249 2.38 -6.05 9.15
C ALA A 249 1.94 -4.96 10.13
N ASP A 250 2.90 -4.41 10.88
CA ASP A 250 2.67 -3.34 11.87
C ASP A 250 1.96 -2.12 11.27
N ALA A 251 2.24 -1.76 10.01
CA ALA A 251 1.57 -0.65 9.33
C ALA A 251 0.06 -0.87 9.18
N GLN A 252 -0.37 -2.11 8.95
CA GLN A 252 -1.80 -2.46 8.89
C GLN A 252 -2.42 -2.51 10.27
N LEU A 253 -1.72 -3.02 11.28
CA LEU A 253 -2.18 -2.97 12.68
C LEU A 253 -2.36 -1.52 13.16
N ILE A 254 -1.41 -0.64 12.85
CA ILE A 254 -1.51 0.79 13.14
C ILE A 254 -2.71 1.39 12.40
N LYS A 255 -2.92 1.04 11.14
CA LYS A 255 -4.08 1.50 10.37
C LYS A 255 -5.39 1.03 10.98
N LEU A 256 -5.49 -0.24 11.34
CA LEU A 256 -6.69 -0.81 11.97
C LEU A 256 -6.97 -0.18 13.33
N ALA A 257 -5.94 0.01 14.16
CA ALA A 257 -6.08 0.71 15.44
C ALA A 257 -6.54 2.16 15.25
N ARG A 258 -6.10 2.85 14.19
CA ARG A 258 -6.61 4.17 13.81
C ARG A 258 -8.06 4.10 13.34
N ASP A 259 -8.38 3.22 12.39
CA ASP A 259 -9.74 3.03 11.87
C ASP A 259 -10.73 2.66 12.99
N GLU A 260 -10.34 1.82 13.94
CA GLU A 260 -11.13 1.46 15.13
C GLU A 260 -11.33 2.65 16.06
N ARG A 261 -10.26 3.41 16.35
CA ARG A 261 -10.36 4.63 17.15
C ARG A 261 -11.25 5.68 16.49
N GLU A 262 -11.15 5.84 15.18
CA GLU A 262 -12.00 6.74 14.41
C GLU A 262 -13.47 6.31 14.50
N LYS A 263 -13.77 5.02 14.26
CA LYS A 263 -15.13 4.48 14.43
C LYS A 263 -15.65 4.68 15.85
N GLN A 264 -14.82 4.47 16.86
CA GLN A 264 -15.18 4.71 18.26
C GLN A 264 -15.50 6.18 18.51
N VAL A 265 -14.68 7.11 18.01
CA VAL A 265 -14.95 8.56 18.12
C VAL A 265 -16.26 8.92 17.43
N LEU A 266 -16.50 8.42 16.21
CA LEU A 266 -17.75 8.64 15.47
C LEU A 266 -18.96 8.13 16.22
N HIS A 267 -18.85 6.91 16.74
CA HIS A 267 -19.87 6.29 17.54
C HIS A 267 -20.18 7.08 18.82
N MET A 268 -19.14 7.55 19.54
CA MET A 268 -19.32 8.42 20.69
C MET A 268 -20.02 9.74 20.34
N ARG A 269 -19.84 10.27 19.13
CA ARG A 269 -20.58 11.46 18.67
C ARG A 269 -22.06 11.20 18.52
N GLU A 270 -22.41 10.06 17.91
CA GLU A 270 -23.81 9.72 17.70
C GLU A 270 -24.52 9.41 19.02
N ILE A 271 -23.82 8.79 19.97
CA ILE A 271 -24.34 8.64 21.33
C ILE A 271 -24.55 10.01 21.97
N ALA A 272 -23.56 10.92 21.94
CA ALA A 272 -23.71 12.25 22.52
C ALA A 272 -24.85 13.06 21.86
N ALA A 273 -24.99 12.97 20.54
CA ALA A 273 -26.06 13.62 19.80
C ALA A 273 -27.44 13.01 20.11
N SER A 274 -27.54 11.68 20.18
CA SER A 274 -28.79 10.98 20.49
C SER A 274 -29.22 11.21 21.93
N LEU A 275 -28.28 11.25 22.89
CA LEU A 275 -28.55 11.62 24.29
C LEU A 275 -29.07 13.07 24.42
N LYS A 276 -28.53 14.02 23.65
CA LYS A 276 -29.07 15.40 23.63
C LYS A 276 -30.49 15.46 23.06
N GLN A 277 -30.76 14.72 21.98
CA GLN A 277 -32.11 14.61 21.42
C GLN A 277 -33.08 13.93 22.41
N GLN A 278 -32.62 12.91 23.13
CA GLN A 278 -33.40 12.25 24.19
C GLN A 278 -33.68 13.16 25.39
N SER A 279 -32.76 14.04 25.78
CA SER A 279 -33.06 15.00 26.87
C SER A 279 -34.26 15.90 26.52
N LYS A 280 -34.52 16.13 25.22
CA LYS A 280 -35.66 16.90 24.71
C LYS A 280 -36.93 16.04 24.47
N GLU A 281 -36.80 14.76 24.12
CA GLU A 281 -37.92 13.87 23.76
C GLU A 281 -38.30 12.83 24.84
N SER A 282 -37.52 12.70 25.92
CA SER A 282 -37.63 11.62 26.93
C SER A 282 -38.92 11.62 27.74
N ALA A 283 -39.76 12.66 27.63
CA ALA A 283 -40.99 12.77 28.38
C ALA A 283 -42.20 11.98 27.81
N ARG A 284 -42.22 11.52 26.54
CA ARG A 284 -43.51 11.04 25.96
C ARG A 284 -43.58 9.74 25.13
N ASN A 285 -42.50 9.07 24.69
CA ASN A 285 -42.65 7.93 23.75
C ASN A 285 -42.02 6.59 24.18
N ARG A 286 -42.86 5.64 24.67
CA ARG A 286 -42.46 4.23 24.92
C ARG A 286 -42.04 3.47 23.65
N SER A 287 -42.60 3.83 22.50
CA SER A 287 -42.25 3.26 21.19
C SER A 287 -40.83 3.64 20.75
N ALA A 288 -40.40 4.87 21.02
CA ALA A 288 -39.04 5.34 20.71
C ALA A 288 -37.99 4.58 21.53
N LYS A 289 -38.22 4.40 22.84
CA LYS A 289 -37.35 3.60 23.72
C LYS A 289 -37.24 2.13 23.29
N LYS A 290 -38.30 1.52 22.76
CA LYS A 290 -38.27 0.14 22.24
C LYS A 290 -37.45 0.05 20.94
N LYS A 291 -37.62 1.01 20.01
CA LYS A 291 -36.80 1.08 18.78
C LYS A 291 -35.33 1.29 19.09
N GLU A 292 -35.01 2.11 20.08
CA GLU A 292 -33.65 2.35 20.54
C GLU A 292 -32.99 1.11 21.16
N ARG A 293 -33.69 0.38 22.02
CA ARG A 293 -33.18 -0.90 22.54
C ARG A 293 -32.90 -1.92 21.43
N ILE A 294 -33.77 -1.97 20.40
CA ILE A 294 -33.54 -2.83 19.24
C ILE A 294 -32.28 -2.35 18.47
N ARG A 295 -32.08 -1.04 18.34
CA ARG A 295 -30.86 -0.47 17.74
C ARG A 295 -29.60 -0.80 18.54
N ASP A 296 -29.63 -0.70 19.86
CA ASP A 296 -28.50 -1.04 20.72
C ASP A 296 -28.17 -2.54 20.66
N VAL A 297 -29.19 -3.41 20.59
CA VAL A 297 -29.00 -4.85 20.39
C VAL A 297 -28.38 -5.13 19.02
N ILE A 298 -28.88 -4.51 17.95
CA ILE A 298 -28.30 -4.61 16.60
C ILE A 298 -26.84 -4.14 16.63
N ARG A 299 -26.56 -2.99 17.22
CA ARG A 299 -25.20 -2.44 17.37
C ARG A 299 -24.25 -3.40 18.08
N ASN A 300 -24.68 -3.96 19.22
CA ASN A 300 -23.88 -4.92 19.99
C ASN A 300 -23.65 -6.23 19.23
N THR A 301 -24.58 -6.64 18.37
CA THR A 301 -24.43 -7.85 17.53
C THR A 301 -23.50 -7.64 16.33
N PHE A 302 -23.51 -6.47 15.69
CA PHE A 302 -22.70 -6.20 14.49
C PHE A 302 -21.34 -5.55 14.80
N GLY A 303 -21.14 -5.02 16.02
CA GLY A 303 -19.90 -4.34 16.41
C GLY A 303 -19.60 -3.05 15.62
N LEU A 304 -20.60 -2.53 14.90
CA LEU A 304 -20.53 -1.35 14.05
C LEU A 304 -21.84 -0.57 14.19
N ASP A 305 -21.76 0.76 14.15
CA ASP A 305 -22.96 1.60 14.16
C ASP A 305 -23.52 1.76 12.74
N ALA A 306 -24.70 1.21 12.51
CA ALA A 306 -25.38 1.28 11.23
C ALA A 306 -25.87 2.69 10.90
N GLU A 307 -26.11 3.54 11.91
CA GLU A 307 -26.53 4.93 11.70
C GLU A 307 -25.36 5.80 11.23
N VAL A 308 -24.17 5.70 11.86
CA VAL A 308 -22.92 6.29 11.35
C VAL A 308 -22.68 5.86 9.91
N ALA A 309 -22.69 4.56 9.62
CA ALA A 309 -22.42 4.08 8.27
C ALA A 309 -23.46 4.60 7.25
N GLY A 310 -24.73 4.68 7.66
CA GLY A 310 -25.81 5.23 6.84
C GLY A 310 -25.61 6.71 6.52
N THR A 311 -25.27 7.53 7.52
CA THR A 311 -25.04 8.98 7.33
C THR A 311 -23.85 9.24 6.40
N ILE A 312 -22.73 8.55 6.61
CA ILE A 312 -21.54 8.64 5.74
C ILE A 312 -21.89 8.29 4.29
N LEU A 313 -22.63 7.20 4.06
CA LEU A 313 -23.05 6.80 2.72
C LEU A 313 -23.98 7.82 2.08
N THR A 314 -24.89 8.43 2.84
CA THR A 314 -25.76 9.49 2.31
C THR A 314 -24.97 10.76 1.95
N ASN A 315 -23.97 11.12 2.74
CA ASN A 315 -23.07 12.24 2.43
C ASN A 315 -22.29 11.95 1.16
N LEU A 316 -21.57 10.81 1.08
CA LEU A 316 -20.81 10.42 -0.11
C LEU A 316 -21.66 10.40 -1.39
N ARG A 317 -22.90 9.90 -1.32
CA ARG A 317 -23.83 9.93 -2.48
C ARG A 317 -24.26 11.33 -2.87
N ALA A 318 -24.49 12.22 -1.91
CA ALA A 318 -24.80 13.62 -2.18
C ALA A 318 -23.61 14.34 -2.82
N GLN A 319 -22.39 14.03 -2.36
CA GLN A 319 -21.13 14.52 -2.94
C GLN A 319 -20.96 14.08 -4.39
N GLU A 320 -21.11 12.78 -4.66
CA GLU A 320 -21.02 12.21 -6.02
C GLU A 320 -22.02 12.88 -6.96
N ARG A 321 -23.29 13.03 -6.55
CA ARG A 321 -24.31 13.68 -7.38
C ARG A 321 -23.97 15.14 -7.72
N PHE A 322 -23.43 15.87 -6.76
CA PHE A 322 -23.02 17.26 -6.99
C PHE A 322 -21.85 17.35 -7.97
N LEU A 323 -20.82 16.49 -7.80
CA LEU A 323 -19.67 16.45 -8.72
C LEU A 323 -20.06 15.97 -10.12
N GLU A 324 -20.91 14.95 -10.23
CA GLU A 324 -21.45 14.48 -11.52
C GLU A 324 -22.18 15.62 -12.26
N LEU A 325 -23.02 16.38 -11.55
CA LEU A 325 -23.70 17.53 -12.12
C LEU A 325 -22.70 18.59 -12.61
N CYS A 326 -21.74 18.98 -11.76
CA CYS A 326 -20.76 20.01 -12.10
C CYS A 326 -19.91 19.63 -13.32
N GLU A 327 -19.43 18.39 -13.37
CA GLU A 327 -18.59 17.91 -14.47
C GLU A 327 -19.37 17.84 -15.78
N VAL A 328 -20.60 17.31 -15.76
CA VAL A 328 -21.44 17.24 -16.97
C VAL A 328 -21.85 18.63 -17.44
N MET A 329 -22.20 19.53 -16.51
CA MET A 329 -22.50 20.93 -16.87
C MET A 329 -21.30 21.63 -17.51
N LEU A 330 -20.10 21.46 -16.95
CA LEU A 330 -18.88 22.05 -17.51
C LEU A 330 -18.61 21.56 -18.93
N ARG A 331 -18.73 20.25 -19.16
CA ARG A 331 -18.55 19.63 -20.49
C ARG A 331 -19.58 20.08 -21.51
N LEU A 332 -20.86 20.13 -21.11
CA LEU A 332 -21.94 20.56 -22.00
C LEU A 332 -21.88 22.06 -22.34
N THR A 333 -21.42 22.91 -21.41
CA THR A 333 -21.41 24.38 -21.60
C THR A 333 -20.11 24.91 -22.20
N SER A 334 -18.96 24.48 -21.69
CA SER A 334 -17.64 24.98 -22.11
C SER A 334 -16.92 24.05 -23.09
N GLY A 335 -17.38 22.80 -23.25
CA GLY A 335 -16.70 21.80 -24.07
C GLY A 335 -15.37 21.31 -23.47
N VAL A 336 -15.09 21.62 -22.21
CA VAL A 336 -13.87 21.25 -21.50
C VAL A 336 -14.24 20.44 -20.25
N GLY A 337 -13.41 19.46 -19.89
CA GLY A 337 -13.54 18.71 -18.63
C GLY A 337 -12.64 19.27 -17.53
N PHE A 338 -12.61 18.61 -16.38
CA PHE A 338 -11.67 18.99 -15.31
C PHE A 338 -10.19 18.99 -15.78
N HIS A 339 -9.48 20.08 -15.52
CA HIS A 339 -8.03 20.21 -15.77
C HIS A 339 -7.36 20.99 -14.64
N HIS A 340 -6.37 20.37 -13.99
CA HIS A 340 -5.67 21.01 -12.87
C HIS A 340 -4.50 21.85 -13.38
N SER A 341 -4.48 23.14 -13.04
CA SER A 341 -3.50 24.12 -13.52
C SER A 341 -2.83 24.89 -12.37
N LYS A 342 -1.74 25.61 -12.67
CA LYS A 342 -1.05 26.48 -11.69
C LYS A 342 -1.89 27.70 -11.26
N ASN A 343 -2.93 28.05 -12.01
CA ASN A 343 -3.82 29.19 -11.70
C ASN A 343 -4.92 28.81 -10.70
N ASP A 344 -5.03 27.53 -10.35
CA ASP A 344 -6.02 27.02 -9.42
C ASP A 344 -5.70 27.45 -7.98
N GLU A 345 -6.65 27.27 -7.07
CA GLU A 345 -6.45 27.58 -5.65
C GLU A 345 -5.31 26.71 -5.07
N SER A 346 -4.24 27.36 -4.61
CA SER A 346 -3.10 26.70 -3.98
C SER A 346 -3.42 26.17 -2.58
N LEU A 347 -2.59 25.26 -2.08
CA LEU A 347 -2.76 24.69 -0.74
C LEU A 347 -2.78 25.75 0.37
N ASP A 348 -1.93 26.79 0.28
CA ASP A 348 -1.89 27.87 1.28
C ASP A 348 -3.15 28.75 1.24
N ALA A 349 -3.68 29.02 0.04
CA ALA A 349 -4.95 29.71 -0.12
C ALA A 349 -6.11 28.86 0.45
N TYR A 350 -6.08 27.55 0.20
CA TYR A 350 -7.07 26.61 0.72
C TYR A 350 -7.06 26.55 2.26
N ILE A 351 -5.88 26.49 2.88
CA ILE A 351 -5.75 26.51 4.36
C ILE A 351 -6.26 27.82 4.94
N THR A 352 -5.91 28.95 4.32
CA THR A 352 -6.42 30.27 4.74
C THR A 352 -7.94 30.31 4.66
N ASN A 353 -8.50 29.75 3.59
CA ASN A 353 -9.95 29.68 3.42
C ASN A 353 -10.62 28.71 4.40
N LEU A 354 -10.00 27.58 4.75
CA LEU A 354 -10.49 26.69 5.79
C LEU A 354 -10.50 27.40 7.16
N ARG A 355 -9.44 28.15 7.49
CA ARG A 355 -9.40 28.98 8.70
C ARG A 355 -10.52 30.01 8.73
N ASN A 356 -10.82 30.63 7.58
CA ASN A 356 -11.89 31.61 7.45
C ASN A 356 -13.29 30.96 7.50
N LEU A 357 -13.49 29.78 6.91
CA LEU A 357 -14.78 29.08 6.90
C LEU A 357 -15.19 28.56 8.27
N TYR A 358 -14.23 27.99 9.00
CA TYR A 358 -14.42 27.59 10.40
C TYR A 358 -14.23 28.75 11.37
N SER A 359 -14.16 29.99 10.85
CA SER A 359 -13.82 31.28 11.47
C SER A 359 -13.62 31.24 12.98
N MET A 360 -12.36 31.39 13.34
CA MET A 360 -11.89 31.71 14.67
C MET A 360 -12.07 33.22 14.90
N ASP A 361 -12.77 33.62 15.95
CA ASP A 361 -12.08 34.56 16.84
C ASP A 361 -10.81 33.81 17.30
N PRO A 362 -9.57 34.28 17.04
CA PRO A 362 -8.35 33.61 17.51
C PRO A 362 -8.28 33.50 19.05
N ALA A 363 -9.21 34.15 19.76
CA ALA A 363 -9.43 33.99 21.19
C ALA A 363 -10.30 32.78 21.60
N LYS A 364 -11.03 32.12 20.68
CA LYS A 364 -12.05 31.09 21.02
C LYS A 364 -11.77 29.68 20.47
N PHE A 365 -11.00 29.53 19.40
CA PHE A 365 -10.73 28.22 18.80
C PHE A 365 -9.25 28.23 18.34
N ALA A 366 -8.50 27.18 18.67
CA ALA A 366 -7.06 27.08 18.42
C ALA A 366 -6.75 26.14 17.23
N THR A 367 -5.56 26.20 16.62
CA THR A 367 -5.16 25.27 15.55
C THR A 367 -5.36 23.81 15.94
N VAL A 368 -5.15 23.48 17.23
CA VAL A 368 -5.37 22.14 17.79
C VAL A 368 -6.82 21.68 17.62
N ASP A 369 -7.79 22.57 17.87
CA ASP A 369 -9.21 22.27 17.76
C ASP A 369 -9.62 22.04 16.31
N LEU A 370 -9.08 22.84 15.38
CA LEU A 370 -9.30 22.65 13.95
C LEU A 370 -8.72 21.33 13.46
N VAL A 371 -7.50 20.99 13.86
CA VAL A 371 -6.87 19.71 13.51
C VAL A 371 -7.65 18.53 14.10
N ARG A 372 -8.11 18.63 15.36
CA ARG A 372 -8.98 17.60 15.98
C ARG A 372 -10.29 17.45 15.23
N PHE A 373 -10.92 18.57 14.87
CA PHE A 373 -12.16 18.59 14.11
C PHE A 373 -11.98 17.91 12.75
N MET A 374 -10.97 18.32 11.98
CA MET A 374 -10.66 17.76 10.66
C MET A 374 -10.24 16.29 10.72
N ALA A 375 -9.42 15.89 11.69
CA ALA A 375 -9.02 14.49 11.87
C ALA A 375 -10.24 13.61 12.18
N ALA A 376 -11.16 14.11 13.00
CA ALA A 376 -12.38 13.39 13.31
C ALA A 376 -13.43 13.47 12.18
N GLN A 377 -13.20 14.28 11.16
CA GLN A 377 -13.97 14.39 9.93
C GLN A 377 -13.22 13.79 8.72
N GLU A 378 -12.21 12.93 8.92
CA GLU A 378 -11.39 12.41 7.83
C GLU A 378 -12.21 11.67 6.73
N HIS A 379 -13.36 11.11 7.11
CA HIS A 379 -14.27 10.37 6.23
C HIS A 379 -15.25 11.30 5.47
N THR A 380 -15.51 12.50 5.98
CA THR A 380 -16.32 13.53 5.31
C THR A 380 -15.41 14.44 4.52
N MET A 381 -15.45 14.31 3.19
CA MET A 381 -14.64 15.17 2.33
C MET A 381 -15.31 16.53 2.16
N PRO A 382 -14.67 17.65 2.50
CA PRO A 382 -15.17 18.97 2.10
C PRO A 382 -15.07 19.08 0.57
N LEU A 383 -16.07 19.70 -0.05
CA LEU A 383 -16.14 19.93 -1.50
C LEU A 383 -15.90 21.39 -1.88
N ASP A 384 -15.48 22.22 -0.93
CA ASP A 384 -15.37 23.67 -1.12
C ASP A 384 -14.33 24.04 -2.17
N TRP A 385 -13.22 23.30 -2.26
CA TRP A 385 -12.21 23.54 -3.29
C TRP A 385 -12.76 23.19 -4.68
N ALA A 386 -13.34 21.99 -4.85
CA ALA A 386 -13.93 21.57 -6.12
C ALA A 386 -15.04 22.52 -6.57
N LYS A 387 -15.93 22.93 -5.64
CA LYS A 387 -16.96 23.93 -5.90
C LYS A 387 -16.36 25.23 -6.42
N ARG A 388 -15.39 25.83 -5.71
CA ARG A 388 -14.76 27.10 -6.14
C ARG A 388 -14.08 26.97 -7.49
N TRP A 389 -13.48 25.80 -7.75
CA TRP A 389 -12.89 25.50 -9.04
C TRP A 389 -13.96 25.50 -10.15
N TYR A 390 -15.07 24.78 -9.97
CA TYR A 390 -16.17 24.77 -10.94
C TYR A 390 -16.89 26.12 -11.05
N GLU A 391 -17.03 26.88 -9.96
CA GLU A 391 -17.59 28.25 -9.99
C GLU A 391 -16.71 29.20 -10.82
N LYS A 392 -15.38 29.08 -10.71
CA LYS A 392 -14.43 29.83 -11.54
C LYS A 392 -14.49 29.40 -13.01
N ALA A 393 -14.64 28.10 -13.28
CA ALA A 393 -14.69 27.57 -14.64
C ALA A 393 -16.02 27.90 -15.35
N LEU A 394 -17.15 27.76 -14.64
CA LEU A 394 -18.49 28.03 -15.17
C LEU A 394 -18.89 29.50 -15.06
N LEU A 395 -18.17 30.31 -14.29
CA LEU A 395 -18.51 31.72 -14.02
C LEU A 395 -19.94 31.90 -13.48
N LEU A 396 -20.44 30.89 -12.74
CA LEU A 396 -21.79 30.82 -12.19
C LEU A 396 -21.72 30.39 -10.72
N PRO A 397 -22.50 31.01 -9.81
CA PRO A 397 -22.52 30.59 -8.42
C PRO A 397 -23.28 29.26 -8.27
N LEU A 398 -22.58 28.20 -7.82
CA LEU A 398 -23.15 26.85 -7.69
C LEU A 398 -23.95 26.67 -6.39
N GLN A 399 -23.97 27.69 -5.53
CA GLN A 399 -24.61 27.67 -4.22
C GLN A 399 -26.13 27.49 -4.29
N GLU A 400 -26.74 27.92 -5.39
CA GLU A 400 -28.19 27.88 -5.58
C GLU A 400 -28.69 26.54 -6.14
N THR A 401 -27.80 25.64 -6.55
CA THR A 401 -28.17 24.32 -7.09
C THR A 401 -28.82 23.44 -6.02
N GLU A 402 -29.84 22.67 -6.39
CA GLU A 402 -30.58 21.80 -5.45
C GLU A 402 -29.70 20.66 -4.93
N GLU A 403 -28.78 20.16 -5.75
CA GLU A 403 -27.79 19.15 -5.39
C GLU A 403 -26.84 19.66 -4.29
N TYR A 404 -26.35 20.90 -4.43
CA TYR A 404 -25.50 21.52 -3.42
C TYR A 404 -26.27 21.86 -2.14
N LYS A 405 -27.50 22.36 -2.25
CA LYS A 405 -28.37 22.61 -1.09
C LYS A 405 -28.64 21.31 -0.32
N ALA A 406 -28.92 20.21 -1.03
CA ALA A 406 -29.11 18.89 -0.42
C ALA A 406 -27.85 18.42 0.31
N LEU A 407 -26.67 18.57 -0.31
CA LEU A 407 -25.39 18.27 0.32
C LEU A 407 -25.14 19.12 1.57
N ARG A 408 -25.38 20.44 1.51
CA ARG A 408 -25.16 21.35 2.65
C ARG A 408 -26.09 21.06 3.83
N ARG A 409 -27.30 20.56 3.60
CA ARG A 409 -28.20 20.10 4.69
C ARG A 409 -27.57 18.93 5.44
N VAL A 410 -27.10 17.91 4.72
CA VAL A 410 -26.43 16.74 5.32
C VAL A 410 -25.16 17.16 6.07
N GLN A 411 -24.34 18.03 5.48
CA GLN A 411 -23.10 18.50 6.11
C GLN A 411 -23.36 19.34 7.36
N LYS A 412 -24.36 20.23 7.36
CA LYS A 412 -24.72 21.03 8.55
C LYS A 412 -25.18 20.14 9.70
N ASP A 413 -25.99 19.13 9.43
CA ASP A 413 -26.44 18.18 10.44
C ASP A 413 -25.25 17.41 11.06
N GLU A 414 -24.22 17.11 10.27
CA GLU A 414 -22.98 16.48 10.74
C GLU A 414 -22.07 17.45 11.52
N GLU A 415 -21.92 18.69 11.04
CA GLU A 415 -21.14 19.74 11.72
C GLU A 415 -21.72 20.05 13.10
N GLU A 416 -23.05 20.13 13.23
CA GLU A 416 -23.74 20.35 14.50
C GLU A 416 -23.53 19.18 15.47
N LYS A 417 -23.59 17.94 14.98
CA LYS A 417 -23.25 16.74 15.78
C LYS A 417 -21.77 16.72 16.19
N ALA A 418 -20.86 17.20 15.34
CA ALA A 418 -19.43 17.23 15.63
C ALA A 418 -19.04 18.32 16.64
N ARG A 419 -19.70 19.49 16.62
CA ARG A 419 -19.45 20.60 17.55
C ARG A 419 -19.84 20.26 19.00
N VAL A 420 -20.87 19.44 19.18
CA VAL A 420 -21.38 19.00 20.49
C VAL A 420 -20.30 18.36 21.37
N LEU A 421 -19.39 17.58 20.79
CA LEU A 421 -18.30 16.92 21.52
C LEU A 421 -17.15 17.85 21.89
N ILE A 422 -16.78 18.76 20.97
CA ILE A 422 -15.68 19.70 21.19
C ILE A 422 -16.02 20.66 22.35
N SER A 423 -17.32 20.97 22.53
CA SER A 423 -17.79 21.75 23.68
C SER A 423 -17.82 20.96 25.00
N GLU A 424 -17.98 19.63 24.97
CA GLU A 424 -18.05 18.79 26.18
C GLU A 424 -16.65 18.46 26.73
N ASP A 425 -15.64 18.29 25.87
CA ASP A 425 -14.24 18.12 26.30
C ASP A 425 -13.67 19.37 26.99
N ARG A 426 -14.21 20.57 26.72
CA ARG A 426 -13.83 21.81 27.42
C ARG A 426 -14.41 21.92 28.85
N TYR A 427 -15.37 21.07 29.19
CA TYR A 427 -16.02 21.01 30.51
C TYR A 427 -15.65 19.74 31.30
N ALA A 428 -14.56 19.05 30.95
CA ALA A 428 -13.88 18.22 31.93
C ALA A 428 -13.25 19.17 32.98
N PRO A 429 -13.57 19.04 34.28
CA PRO A 429 -13.03 19.94 35.30
C PRO A 429 -11.50 19.86 35.23
N LYS A 430 -10.86 21.00 34.92
CA LYS A 430 -9.42 21.19 35.13
C LYS A 430 -9.20 21.08 36.64
N VAL A 431 -8.87 19.88 37.11
CA VAL A 431 -8.15 19.76 38.38
C VAL A 431 -6.73 20.16 38.03
N GLU A 432 -6.43 21.44 38.26
CA GLU A 432 -5.07 21.94 38.18
C GLU A 432 -4.18 21.06 39.08
N ASP A 433 -2.97 20.75 38.58
CA ASP A 433 -1.91 20.07 39.30
C ASP A 433 -1.38 21.00 40.44
N ASP A 434 -2.26 21.46 41.32
CA ASP A 434 -1.90 22.22 42.49
C ASP A 434 -1.47 21.24 43.59
N ALA A 435 -0.20 21.35 43.97
CA ALA A 435 0.46 20.64 45.06
C ALA A 435 -0.12 20.95 46.47
N ASN A 436 -1.40 21.34 46.56
CA ASN A 436 -2.13 21.64 47.79
C ASN A 436 -3.32 20.71 48.06
N ALA A 437 -3.34 19.53 47.42
CA ALA A 437 -4.31 18.47 47.69
C ALA A 437 -4.34 17.90 49.13
N PRO A 438 -3.37 18.10 50.07
CA PRO A 438 -3.52 17.55 51.41
C PRO A 438 -4.25 18.48 52.41
N LYS A 439 -4.86 19.60 51.98
CA LYS A 439 -5.59 20.51 52.90
C LYS A 439 -7.12 20.44 52.83
N LEU A 440 -7.70 19.64 51.93
CA LEU A 440 -9.16 19.47 51.85
C LEU A 440 -9.69 18.22 52.58
N LEU A 441 -8.81 17.36 53.09
CA LEU A 441 -9.19 16.21 53.93
C LEU A 441 -9.41 16.56 55.40
N GLU A 442 -8.93 17.71 55.89
CA GLU A 442 -9.15 18.14 57.29
C GLU A 442 -10.54 18.74 57.53
N ASN A 443 -11.31 19.05 56.48
CA ASN A 443 -12.67 19.57 56.59
C ASN A 443 -13.76 18.49 56.45
N GLU A 444 -13.39 17.22 56.21
CA GLU A 444 -14.38 16.13 56.13
C GLU A 444 -15.03 15.83 57.50
N SER A 445 -14.28 15.94 58.61
CA SER A 445 -14.85 15.76 59.95
C SER A 445 -15.76 16.92 60.36
N ALA A 446 -15.46 18.15 59.93
CA ALA A 446 -16.28 19.32 60.24
C ALA A 446 -17.63 19.31 59.50
N ILE A 447 -17.71 18.68 58.33
CA ILE A 447 -18.94 18.63 57.52
C ILE A 447 -19.79 17.41 57.85
N SER A 448 -19.18 16.26 58.21
CA SER A 448 -19.93 15.11 58.74
C SER A 448 -20.54 15.38 60.12
N ASP A 449 -19.86 16.17 60.96
CA ASP A 449 -20.33 16.51 62.30
C ASP A 449 -21.39 17.63 62.27
N ALA A 450 -21.34 18.53 61.29
CA ALA A 450 -22.39 19.52 61.08
C ALA A 450 -23.70 18.92 60.52
N ALA A 451 -23.62 17.83 59.74
CA ALA A 451 -24.79 17.16 59.18
C ALA A 451 -25.58 16.31 60.21
N ASN A 452 -24.92 15.86 61.29
CA ASN A 452 -25.55 15.06 62.34
C ASN A 452 -25.99 15.87 63.57
N ALA A 453 -25.62 17.15 63.70
CA ALA A 453 -25.90 17.96 64.89
C ALA A 453 -27.03 19.00 64.73
N GLN A 454 -27.75 19.06 63.61
CA GLN A 454 -28.90 19.97 63.45
C GLN A 454 -30.17 19.25 63.02
N GLY A 455 -30.72 18.47 63.95
CA GLY A 455 -32.15 18.20 64.00
C GLY A 455 -32.89 19.38 64.63
N SER A 456 -33.16 20.45 63.87
CA SER A 456 -34.25 21.40 64.15
C SER A 456 -34.33 22.49 63.08
N ASN A 457 -35.47 22.57 62.39
CA ASN A 457 -36.07 23.75 61.76
C ASN A 457 -35.14 24.87 61.25
N SER A 458 -34.90 24.92 59.93
CA SER A 458 -34.83 26.18 59.17
C SER A 458 -34.82 25.94 57.65
N ASP A 459 -35.92 26.30 56.99
CA ASP A 459 -36.14 26.33 55.53
C ASP A 459 -35.36 27.44 54.80
N THR A 460 -34.14 27.77 55.23
CA THR A 460 -33.35 28.87 54.62
C THR A 460 -31.87 28.51 54.48
N LEU A 461 -31.60 27.35 53.88
CA LEU A 461 -30.29 27.05 53.30
C LEU A 461 -30.41 27.12 51.78
N ASP A 462 -29.74 28.14 51.22
CA ASP A 462 -29.64 28.47 49.80
C ASP A 462 -29.52 27.21 48.92
N GLU A 463 -30.36 27.09 47.89
CA GLU A 463 -30.25 26.03 46.87
C GLU A 463 -28.83 25.97 46.27
N ALA A 464 -28.12 27.10 46.27
CA ALA A 464 -26.75 27.21 45.80
C ALA A 464 -25.74 26.41 46.64
N THR A 465 -25.91 26.33 47.97
CA THR A 465 -25.01 25.58 48.86
C THR A 465 -25.26 24.07 48.77
N LYS A 466 -26.53 23.66 48.62
CA LYS A 466 -26.89 22.24 48.36
C LYS A 466 -26.37 21.74 47.01
N ARG A 467 -26.46 22.58 45.95
CA ARG A 467 -25.87 22.27 44.63
C ARG A 467 -24.35 22.20 44.67
N LYS A 468 -23.69 23.11 45.41
CA LYS A 468 -22.22 23.07 45.60
C LYS A 468 -21.76 21.81 46.35
N ALA A 469 -22.51 21.36 47.36
CA ALA A 469 -22.19 20.13 48.10
C ALA A 469 -22.37 18.86 47.24
N LEU A 470 -23.41 18.79 46.42
CA LEU A 470 -23.60 17.69 45.46
C LEU A 470 -22.50 17.63 44.40
N VAL A 471 -22.11 18.78 43.84
CA VAL A 471 -20.98 18.86 42.89
C VAL A 471 -19.66 18.47 43.56
N ALA A 472 -19.43 18.86 44.82
CA ALA A 472 -18.23 18.47 45.55
C ALA A 472 -18.15 16.96 45.80
N ILE A 473 -19.28 16.29 46.07
CA ILE A 473 -19.36 14.83 46.25
C ILE A 473 -19.16 14.09 44.91
N GLU A 474 -19.71 14.59 43.81
CA GLU A 474 -19.44 14.06 42.46
C GLU A 474 -17.96 14.24 42.06
N VAL A 475 -17.36 15.38 42.37
CA VAL A 475 -15.93 15.65 42.10
C VAL A 475 -15.04 14.75 42.96
N ALA A 476 -15.37 14.52 44.23
CA ALA A 476 -14.63 13.63 45.12
C ALA A 476 -14.74 12.15 44.72
N SER A 477 -15.92 11.69 44.27
CA SER A 477 -16.10 10.33 43.76
C SER A 477 -15.42 10.11 42.39
N ALA A 478 -15.42 11.12 41.51
CA ALA A 478 -14.65 11.10 40.27
C ALA A 478 -13.13 11.06 40.53
N ALA A 479 -12.64 11.80 41.54
CA ALA A 479 -11.24 11.80 41.93
C ALA A 479 -10.79 10.43 42.50
N ARG A 480 -11.61 9.78 43.33
CA ARG A 480 -11.34 8.41 43.83
C ARG A 480 -11.30 7.38 42.69
N ASN A 481 -12.24 7.45 41.75
CA ASN A 481 -12.24 6.58 40.57
C ASN A 481 -11.03 6.81 39.64
N GLN A 482 -10.45 8.01 39.63
CA GLN A 482 -9.21 8.29 38.90
C GLN A 482 -7.95 7.76 39.61
N THR A 483 -7.92 7.76 40.95
CA THR A 483 -6.82 7.16 41.73
C THR A 483 -6.83 5.63 41.69
N GLU A 484 -7.99 5.01 41.50
CA GLU A 484 -8.15 3.55 41.35
C GLU A 484 -8.00 3.07 39.89
N GLY A 485 -8.06 3.98 38.92
CA GLY A 485 -7.86 3.67 37.51
C GLY A 485 -6.40 3.36 37.17
N VAL A 486 -6.13 2.23 36.52
CA VAL A 486 -4.78 1.87 36.05
C VAL A 486 -4.28 2.90 35.04
N ILE A 487 -3.29 3.71 35.45
CA ILE A 487 -2.66 4.71 34.58
C ILE A 487 -1.88 3.97 33.48
N ARG A 488 -2.26 4.20 32.22
CA ARG A 488 -1.52 3.68 31.07
C ARG A 488 -0.20 4.45 30.91
N LEU A 489 0.92 3.76 31.11
CA LEU A 489 2.26 4.35 30.94
C LEU A 489 2.46 4.99 29.57
N VAL A 490 1.90 4.38 28.52
CA VAL A 490 1.96 4.88 27.14
C VAL A 490 1.37 6.30 27.03
N ASP A 491 0.25 6.59 27.70
CA ASP A 491 -0.38 7.92 27.64
C ASP A 491 0.47 9.00 28.34
N LYS A 492 1.34 8.60 29.27
CA LYS A 492 2.31 9.49 29.93
C LYS A 492 3.59 9.70 29.12
N MET A 493 3.87 8.85 28.13
CA MET A 493 4.99 9.03 27.20
C MET A 493 4.70 10.09 26.13
N PHE A 494 3.42 10.41 25.89
CA PHE A 494 3.01 11.47 24.97
C PHE A 494 2.80 12.79 25.71
N LEU A 495 3.19 13.89 25.07
CA LEU A 495 2.90 15.24 25.56
C LEU A 495 1.39 15.51 25.53
N ARG A 496 0.93 16.39 26.45
CA ARG A 496 -0.45 16.88 26.42
C ARG A 496 -0.71 17.58 25.07
N PRO A 497 -1.85 17.35 24.39
CA PRO A 497 -2.12 17.93 23.08
C PRO A 497 -2.13 19.47 23.04
N ASP A 498 -2.43 20.10 24.17
CA ASP A 498 -2.52 21.56 24.34
C ASP A 498 -1.16 22.20 24.72
N ASP A 499 -0.07 21.42 24.69
CA ASP A 499 1.28 21.91 24.95
C ASP A 499 1.75 22.87 23.84
N SER A 500 2.22 24.06 24.23
CA SER A 500 2.74 25.10 23.34
C SER A 500 3.82 24.61 22.36
N ARG A 501 4.63 23.61 22.75
CA ARG A 501 5.69 23.04 21.91
C ARG A 501 5.15 22.30 20.68
N LEU A 502 3.88 21.87 20.71
CA LEU A 502 3.24 21.15 19.61
C LEU A 502 2.65 22.06 18.53
N ALA A 503 2.67 23.38 18.70
CA ALA A 503 2.06 24.32 17.74
C ALA A 503 2.54 24.11 16.30
N SER A 504 3.85 23.92 16.10
CA SER A 504 4.42 23.65 14.77
C SER A 504 4.00 22.29 14.17
N VAL A 505 3.80 21.28 15.02
CA VAL A 505 3.32 19.95 14.61
C VAL A 505 1.86 20.03 14.20
N HIS A 506 1.05 20.80 14.93
CA HIS A 506 -0.36 21.04 14.59
C HIS A 506 -0.50 21.77 13.26
N GLU A 507 0.36 22.75 12.98
CA GLU A 507 0.41 23.43 11.67
C GLU A 507 0.80 22.47 10.52
N LYS A 508 1.80 21.62 10.72
CA LYS A 508 2.17 20.58 9.74
C LYS A 508 1.05 19.57 9.53
N ARG A 509 0.35 19.16 10.59
CA ARG A 509 -0.81 18.26 10.51
C ARG A 509 -1.98 18.91 9.78
N LEU A 510 -2.24 20.19 10.02
CA LEU A 510 -3.27 20.95 9.30
C LEU A 510 -2.95 20.98 7.80
N ARG A 511 -1.69 21.28 7.44
CA ARG A 511 -1.23 21.23 6.04
C ARG A 511 -1.40 19.85 5.41
N TYR A 512 -1.03 18.79 6.12
CA TYR A 512 -1.18 17.41 5.65
C TYR A 512 -2.65 17.03 5.43
N LEU A 513 -3.53 17.35 6.40
CA LEU A 513 -4.97 17.05 6.27
C LEU A 513 -5.61 17.83 5.12
N ALA A 514 -5.28 19.13 4.98
CA ALA A 514 -5.74 19.94 3.86
C ALA A 514 -5.23 19.41 2.51
N PHE A 515 -3.96 18.98 2.45
CA PHE A 515 -3.38 18.35 1.26
C PHE A 515 -4.12 17.05 0.90
N VAL A 516 -4.32 16.14 1.85
CA VAL A 516 -5.05 14.88 1.60
C VAL A 516 -6.49 15.14 1.15
N GLN A 517 -7.17 16.13 1.71
CA GLN A 517 -8.52 16.52 1.28
C GLN A 517 -8.53 17.07 -0.15
N LEU A 518 -7.53 17.89 -0.50
CA LEU A 518 -7.39 18.48 -1.83
C LEU A 518 -7.05 17.39 -2.87
N GLU A 519 -6.08 16.52 -2.58
CA GLU A 519 -5.73 15.39 -3.45
C GLU A 519 -6.92 14.47 -3.70
N ARG A 520 -7.66 14.09 -2.66
CA ARG A 520 -8.87 13.25 -2.83
C ARG A 520 -9.93 13.96 -3.68
N GLN A 521 -10.08 15.29 -3.57
CA GLN A 521 -10.99 16.05 -4.42
C GLN A 521 -10.53 16.08 -5.88
N ILE A 522 -9.23 16.28 -6.12
CA ILE A 522 -8.62 16.23 -7.45
C ILE A 522 -8.78 14.84 -8.07
N GLU A 523 -8.49 13.78 -7.33
CA GLU A 523 -8.64 12.39 -7.78
C GLU A 523 -10.08 12.11 -8.21
N ARG A 524 -11.07 12.49 -7.38
CA ARG A 524 -12.49 12.33 -7.73
C ARG A 524 -12.88 13.15 -8.95
N ALA A 525 -12.46 14.42 -9.03
CA ALA A 525 -12.74 15.25 -10.20
C ALA A 525 -12.14 14.65 -11.48
N ARG A 526 -10.92 14.10 -11.42
CA ARG A 526 -10.29 13.35 -12.52
C ARG A 526 -11.06 12.08 -12.88
N GLU A 527 -11.52 11.32 -11.89
CA GLU A 527 -12.35 10.12 -12.11
C GLU A 527 -13.67 10.47 -12.80
N HIS A 528 -14.35 11.53 -12.36
CA HIS A 528 -15.57 12.03 -12.99
C HIS A 528 -15.31 12.53 -14.41
N ALA A 529 -14.24 13.29 -14.63
CA ALA A 529 -13.85 13.74 -15.96
C ALA A 529 -13.61 12.56 -16.90
N LYS A 530 -12.85 11.55 -16.45
CA LYS A 530 -12.63 10.33 -17.25
C LYS A 530 -13.91 9.54 -17.51
N ARG A 531 -14.84 9.51 -16.55
CA ARG A 531 -16.13 8.79 -16.68
C ARG A 531 -17.07 9.44 -17.69
N PHE A 532 -16.98 10.75 -17.87
CA PHE A 532 -17.86 11.54 -18.73
C PHE A 532 -17.16 12.07 -19.99
N GLU A 533 -16.02 11.48 -20.35
CA GLU A 533 -15.31 11.74 -21.61
C GLU A 533 -16.19 11.47 -22.82
N GLY A 534 -16.28 12.42 -23.75
CA GLY A 534 -17.05 12.29 -24.99
C GLY A 534 -18.49 12.82 -24.93
N ILE A 535 -18.98 13.29 -23.78
CA ILE A 535 -20.28 13.99 -23.69
C ILE A 535 -20.29 15.27 -24.52
N GLU A 536 -19.13 15.90 -24.74
CA GLU A 536 -19.03 17.15 -25.50
C GLU A 536 -19.43 17.00 -26.98
N ALA A 537 -19.50 15.77 -27.49
CA ALA A 537 -19.89 15.44 -28.86
C ALA A 537 -21.39 15.16 -29.04
N LEU A 538 -22.19 15.20 -27.95
CA LEU A 538 -23.63 15.00 -28.01
C LEU A 538 -24.35 16.26 -28.55
N PRO A 539 -25.47 16.11 -29.29
CA PRO A 539 -26.24 17.26 -29.80
C PRO A 539 -26.83 18.12 -28.69
N GLU A 540 -27.10 17.54 -27.51
CA GLU A 540 -27.51 18.28 -26.32
C GLU A 540 -26.45 19.30 -25.85
N ALA A 541 -25.17 19.07 -26.16
CA ALA A 541 -24.09 19.99 -25.84
C ALA A 541 -24.19 21.29 -26.65
N GLU A 542 -24.60 21.23 -27.91
CA GLU A 542 -24.78 22.44 -28.74
C GLU A 542 -25.86 23.36 -28.15
N ARG A 543 -27.00 22.77 -27.76
CA ARG A 543 -28.08 23.51 -27.09
C ARG A 543 -27.62 24.11 -25.76
N CYS A 544 -26.84 23.37 -24.96
CA CYS A 544 -26.29 23.91 -23.71
C CYS A 544 -25.29 25.05 -23.94
N ARG A 545 -24.47 25.00 -25.00
CA ARG A 545 -23.56 26.09 -25.37
C ARG A 545 -24.31 27.35 -25.76
N GLU A 546 -25.38 27.23 -26.56
CA GLU A 546 -26.24 28.36 -26.93
C GLU A 546 -26.89 29.02 -25.70
N LEU A 547 -27.47 28.22 -24.81
CA LEU A 547 -28.07 28.71 -23.57
C LEU A 547 -27.02 29.38 -22.67
N TYR A 548 -25.81 28.81 -22.59
CA TYR A 548 -24.73 29.36 -21.79
C TYR A 548 -24.16 30.66 -22.36
N GLN A 549 -24.07 30.79 -23.69
CA GLN A 549 -23.71 32.04 -24.37
C GLN A 549 -24.70 33.16 -24.01
N LYS A 550 -26.01 32.88 -24.04
CA LYS A 550 -27.04 33.85 -23.62
C LYS A 550 -26.87 34.30 -22.17
N ILE A 551 -26.48 33.39 -21.28
CA ILE A 551 -26.17 33.73 -19.87
C ILE A 551 -24.95 34.66 -19.79
N GLN A 552 -23.88 34.37 -20.56
CA GLN A 552 -22.68 35.20 -20.58
C GLN A 552 -22.93 36.59 -21.19
N GLU A 553 -23.66 36.67 -22.30
CA GLU A 553 -24.05 37.94 -22.93
C GLU A 553 -24.84 38.81 -21.95
N ARG A 554 -25.82 38.22 -21.25
CA ARG A 554 -26.62 38.93 -20.27
C ARG A 554 -25.79 39.41 -19.08
N ARG A 555 -24.86 38.57 -18.60
CA ARG A 555 -23.92 38.96 -17.54
C ARG A 555 -23.03 40.13 -17.98
N ASN A 556 -22.46 40.07 -19.18
CA ASN A 556 -21.63 41.14 -19.72
C ASN A 556 -22.42 42.46 -19.85
N ALA A 557 -23.68 42.39 -20.27
CA ALA A 557 -24.56 43.55 -20.33
C ALA A 557 -24.82 44.17 -18.93
N LEU A 558 -24.96 43.35 -17.89
CA LEU A 558 -25.12 43.82 -16.51
C LEU A 558 -23.83 44.45 -15.97
N GLU A 559 -22.66 43.85 -16.25
CA GLU A 559 -21.35 44.38 -15.85
C GLU A 559 -21.04 45.73 -16.54
N GLN A 560 -21.37 45.85 -17.84
CA GLN A 560 -21.22 47.11 -18.59
C GLN A 560 -22.17 48.22 -18.08
N SER A 561 -23.40 47.84 -17.69
CA SER A 561 -24.37 48.79 -17.13
C SER A 561 -23.91 49.38 -15.79
N GLN A 562 -23.12 48.63 -15.00
CA GLN A 562 -22.53 49.13 -13.75
C GLN A 562 -21.33 50.04 -13.97
N GLN A 563 -20.51 49.79 -14.99
CA GLN A 563 -19.36 50.65 -15.32
C GLN A 563 -19.78 52.04 -15.83
N GLN A 564 -21.02 52.20 -16.30
CA GLN A 564 -21.60 53.48 -16.72
C GLN A 564 -22.28 54.25 -15.57
N GLY A 565 -22.39 53.67 -14.37
CA GLY A 565 -22.92 54.34 -13.18
C GLY A 565 -21.85 55.15 -12.44
N THR A 566 -21.96 56.48 -12.45
CA THR A 566 -21.07 57.43 -11.77
C THR A 566 -21.21 57.44 -10.24
N GLU A 567 -20.69 56.45 -9.51
CA GLU A 567 -20.42 56.54 -8.07
C GLU A 567 -19.13 55.79 -7.65
N PRO A 568 -18.41 56.23 -6.60
CA PRO A 568 -17.07 55.73 -6.24
C PRO A 568 -17.07 54.28 -5.71
N PRO A 569 -15.91 53.59 -5.72
CA PRO A 569 -15.83 52.13 -5.62
C PRO A 569 -16.04 51.66 -4.18
N VAL A 570 -17.27 51.30 -3.84
CA VAL A 570 -17.54 50.38 -2.73
C VAL A 570 -17.15 48.97 -3.21
N PRO A 571 -16.43 48.16 -2.41
CA PRO A 571 -15.97 46.84 -2.85
C PRO A 571 -17.16 46.00 -3.33
N CYS A 572 -17.12 45.64 -4.62
CA CYS A 572 -18.16 44.90 -5.34
C CYS A 572 -18.64 43.69 -4.53
N VAL A 573 -19.89 43.76 -4.07
CA VAL A 573 -20.65 42.53 -3.84
C VAL A 573 -20.87 41.93 -5.23
N PRO A 574 -20.39 40.70 -5.52
CA PRO A 574 -20.61 40.10 -6.83
C PRO A 574 -22.13 40.04 -7.08
N MET A 575 -22.58 40.72 -8.13
CA MET A 575 -23.98 40.74 -8.52
C MET A 575 -24.43 39.30 -8.74
N ASN A 576 -25.44 38.85 -8.01
CA ASN A 576 -25.99 37.52 -8.23
C ASN A 576 -26.69 37.53 -9.59
N VAL A 577 -26.02 36.98 -10.61
CA VAL A 577 -26.55 36.85 -11.99
C VAL A 577 -27.90 36.12 -12.02
N PHE A 578 -28.23 35.38 -10.95
CA PHE A 578 -29.52 34.74 -10.76
C PHE A 578 -30.65 35.66 -10.26
N GLU A 579 -30.43 36.95 -9.96
CA GLU A 579 -31.57 37.85 -9.70
C GLU A 579 -32.42 38.08 -10.95
N ASP A 580 -31.84 37.89 -12.14
CA ASP A 580 -32.54 37.91 -13.42
C ASP A 580 -33.33 36.60 -13.64
N ALA A 581 -34.63 36.72 -13.94
CA ALA A 581 -35.54 35.59 -14.15
C ALA A 581 -35.17 34.78 -15.40
N GLU A 582 -34.64 35.44 -16.44
CA GLU A 582 -34.27 34.81 -17.70
C GLU A 582 -33.01 33.93 -17.54
N VAL A 583 -32.00 34.42 -16.80
CA VAL A 583 -30.79 33.65 -16.50
C VAL A 583 -31.11 32.42 -15.64
N ARG A 584 -32.01 32.56 -14.66
CA ARG A 584 -32.50 31.41 -13.88
C ARG A 584 -33.18 30.37 -14.76
N GLN A 585 -33.98 30.79 -15.73
CA GLN A 585 -34.66 29.88 -16.65
C GLN A 585 -33.66 29.13 -17.53
N TYR A 586 -32.70 29.83 -18.16
CA TYR A 586 -31.66 29.19 -18.98
C TYR A 586 -30.81 28.23 -18.16
N PHE A 587 -30.45 28.61 -16.93
CA PHE A 587 -29.70 27.74 -16.04
C PHE A 587 -30.49 26.51 -15.59
N ALA A 588 -31.79 26.65 -15.31
CA ALA A 588 -32.66 25.52 -14.98
C ALA A 588 -32.80 24.55 -16.17
N GLU A 589 -32.86 25.07 -17.39
CA GLU A 589 -32.89 24.28 -18.62
C GLU A 589 -31.57 23.50 -18.81
N ILE A 590 -30.41 24.16 -18.66
CA ILE A 590 -29.10 23.50 -18.69
C ILE A 590 -29.02 22.39 -17.62
N GLN A 591 -29.50 22.65 -16.40
CA GLN A 591 -29.54 21.63 -15.35
C GLN A 591 -30.44 20.45 -15.70
N SER A 592 -31.59 20.69 -16.34
CA SER A 592 -32.49 19.61 -16.77
C SER A 592 -31.80 18.70 -17.79
N ILE A 593 -31.15 19.31 -18.79
CA ILE A 593 -30.39 18.59 -19.82
C ILE A 593 -29.24 17.80 -19.18
N ALA A 594 -28.49 18.41 -18.25
CA ALA A 594 -27.41 17.74 -17.52
C ALA A 594 -27.93 16.53 -16.70
N LYS A 595 -29.09 16.66 -16.04
CA LYS A 595 -29.69 15.55 -15.29
C LYS A 595 -30.18 14.42 -16.19
N GLU A 596 -30.74 14.76 -17.35
CA GLU A 596 -31.21 13.78 -18.33
C GLU A 596 -30.05 13.01 -18.95
N THR A 597 -28.97 13.70 -19.34
CA THR A 597 -27.75 13.06 -19.85
C THR A 597 -27.11 12.14 -18.81
N ILE A 598 -27.00 12.58 -17.54
CA ILE A 598 -26.52 11.72 -16.43
C ILE A 598 -27.40 10.47 -16.28
N ARG A 599 -28.74 10.62 -16.33
CA ARG A 599 -29.66 9.48 -16.22
C ARG A 599 -29.54 8.53 -17.41
N ALA A 600 -29.42 9.04 -18.63
CA ALA A 600 -29.25 8.25 -19.83
C ALA A 600 -27.96 7.42 -19.77
N LEU A 601 -26.85 8.07 -19.41
CA LEU A 601 -25.53 7.44 -19.30
C LEU A 601 -25.48 6.41 -18.16
N ASN A 602 -26.14 6.69 -17.03
CA ASN A 602 -26.28 5.72 -15.95
C ASN A 602 -27.16 4.51 -16.33
N ARG A 603 -28.20 4.69 -17.16
CA ARG A 603 -29.00 3.57 -17.70
C ARG A 603 -28.16 2.70 -18.63
N GLN A 604 -27.35 3.31 -19.49
CA GLN A 604 -26.44 2.59 -20.38
C GLN A 604 -25.41 1.79 -19.57
N ASN A 605 -24.71 2.42 -18.63
CA ASN A 605 -23.76 1.73 -17.73
C ASN A 605 -24.43 0.61 -16.92
N ALA A 606 -25.68 0.80 -16.47
CA ALA A 606 -26.43 -0.24 -15.76
C ALA A 606 -26.83 -1.40 -16.68
N ALA A 607 -27.17 -1.12 -17.94
CA ALA A 607 -27.43 -2.15 -18.95
C ALA A 607 -26.15 -2.93 -19.28
N ASP A 608 -25.02 -2.26 -19.43
CA ASP A 608 -23.72 -2.89 -19.67
C ASP A 608 -23.29 -3.78 -18.50
N ARG A 609 -23.44 -3.30 -17.25
CA ARG A 609 -23.20 -4.13 -16.05
C ARG A 609 -24.14 -5.34 -15.98
N LYS A 610 -25.39 -5.19 -16.38
CA LYS A 610 -26.34 -6.32 -16.46
C LYS A 610 -25.95 -7.29 -17.57
N ALA A 611 -25.49 -6.81 -18.72
CA ALA A 611 -25.00 -7.65 -19.81
C ALA A 611 -23.72 -8.41 -19.42
N GLU A 612 -22.81 -7.77 -18.67
CA GLU A 612 -21.64 -8.42 -18.08
C GLU A 612 -22.01 -9.44 -17.01
N GLN A 613 -23.02 -9.15 -16.18
CA GLN A 613 -23.54 -10.12 -15.20
C GLN A 613 -24.21 -11.31 -15.90
N ILE A 614 -25.02 -11.06 -16.93
CA ILE A 614 -25.67 -12.11 -17.73
C ILE A 614 -24.64 -12.95 -18.46
N SER A 615 -23.59 -12.36 -19.04
CA SER A 615 -22.50 -13.11 -19.68
C SER A 615 -21.67 -13.91 -18.67
N ARG A 616 -21.43 -13.38 -17.45
CA ARG A 616 -20.84 -14.17 -16.35
C ARG A 616 -21.75 -15.33 -15.93
N ILE A 617 -23.04 -15.10 -15.73
CA ILE A 617 -24.01 -16.15 -15.37
C ILE A 617 -24.09 -17.20 -16.47
N LEU A 618 -24.11 -16.80 -17.74
CA LEU A 618 -24.10 -17.72 -18.88
C LEU A 618 -22.78 -18.50 -18.99
N SER A 619 -21.65 -17.92 -18.60
CA SER A 619 -20.36 -18.63 -18.55
C SER A 619 -20.29 -19.65 -17.41
N VAL A 620 -20.92 -19.35 -16.27
CA VAL A 620 -21.04 -20.27 -15.13
C VAL A 620 -22.03 -21.40 -15.45
N LEU A 621 -23.16 -21.10 -16.10
CA LEU A 621 -24.12 -22.09 -16.56
C LEU A 621 -23.59 -22.98 -17.70
N LYS A 622 -22.61 -22.52 -18.48
CA LYS A 622 -21.95 -23.32 -19.52
C LYS A 622 -20.76 -24.15 -19.03
N GLY A 623 -20.30 -23.95 -17.80
CA GLY A 623 -19.12 -24.64 -17.25
C GLY A 623 -19.29 -24.99 -15.78
N GLY A 624 -20.05 -26.05 -15.49
CA GLY A 624 -20.07 -26.67 -14.16
C GLY A 624 -21.45 -27.21 -13.77
N ASP A 625 -21.50 -28.54 -13.55
CA ASP A 625 -22.66 -29.32 -13.15
C ASP A 625 -23.49 -28.68 -12.03
N ALA A 626 -24.71 -28.26 -12.39
CA ALA A 626 -25.76 -27.90 -11.47
C ALA A 626 -26.48 -29.17 -10.98
N SER A 627 -25.87 -29.89 -10.04
CA SER A 627 -26.60 -30.80 -9.15
C SER A 627 -26.83 -30.13 -7.80
N SER A 628 -27.81 -29.24 -7.73
CA SER A 628 -28.65 -29.11 -6.54
C SER A 628 -29.95 -28.38 -6.90
N PRO A 629 -31.07 -29.11 -7.05
CA PRO A 629 -32.37 -28.50 -7.14
C PRO A 629 -32.86 -28.28 -5.70
N ASP A 630 -32.91 -27.03 -5.26
CA ASP A 630 -34.00 -26.60 -4.40
C ASP A 630 -34.16 -25.09 -4.49
N GLY A 631 -35.23 -24.71 -5.17
CA GLY A 631 -35.75 -23.36 -5.18
C GLY A 631 -36.42 -23.07 -3.84
N GLY A 632 -35.83 -22.14 -3.10
CA GLY A 632 -36.44 -21.50 -1.95
C GLY A 632 -35.63 -20.24 -1.67
N GLY A 633 -36.30 -19.09 -1.62
CA GLY A 633 -35.68 -17.82 -1.24
C GLY A 633 -35.21 -17.90 0.21
N ILE A 634 -34.00 -18.42 0.41
CA ILE A 634 -33.35 -18.52 1.71
C ILE A 634 -32.55 -17.23 1.86
N THR A 635 -32.97 -16.40 2.80
CA THR A 635 -32.13 -15.34 3.35
C THR A 635 -30.77 -15.96 3.70
N GLU A 636 -29.76 -15.62 2.90
CA GLU A 636 -28.41 -16.17 3.02
C GLU A 636 -27.93 -16.08 4.46
N SER A 637 -27.35 -17.16 4.98
CA SER A 637 -26.91 -17.19 6.37
C SER A 637 -25.86 -16.08 6.62
N PRO A 638 -25.79 -15.48 7.83
CA PRO A 638 -24.79 -14.44 8.12
C PRO A 638 -23.34 -14.87 7.86
N ALA A 639 -23.06 -16.17 7.99
CA ALA A 639 -21.75 -16.75 7.68
C ALA A 639 -21.45 -16.76 6.17
N GLU A 640 -22.44 -17.04 5.32
CA GLU A 640 -22.29 -16.97 3.86
C GLU A 640 -22.13 -15.52 3.38
N GLN A 641 -22.89 -14.60 3.96
CA GLN A 641 -22.74 -13.16 3.67
C GLN A 641 -21.34 -12.65 4.06
N ALA A 642 -20.84 -13.05 5.24
CA ALA A 642 -19.49 -12.71 5.67
C ALA A 642 -18.40 -13.31 4.75
N LYS A 643 -18.57 -14.56 4.30
CA LYS A 643 -17.66 -15.18 3.32
C LYS A 643 -17.65 -14.42 1.99
N ARG A 644 -18.82 -14.02 1.48
CA ARG A 644 -18.92 -13.21 0.25
C ARG A 644 -18.25 -11.85 0.41
N LEU A 645 -18.47 -11.15 1.52
CA LEU A 645 -17.80 -9.87 1.79
C LEU A 645 -16.27 -10.01 1.86
N LEU A 646 -15.77 -11.14 2.40
CA LEU A 646 -14.34 -11.43 2.40
C LEU A 646 -13.81 -11.71 0.98
N GLU A 647 -14.56 -12.44 0.15
CA GLU A 647 -14.22 -12.68 -1.27
C GLU A 647 -14.25 -11.39 -2.10
N GLU A 648 -15.22 -10.50 -1.87
CA GLU A 648 -15.27 -9.17 -2.46
C GLU A 648 -14.08 -8.31 -2.01
N ARG A 649 -13.72 -8.35 -0.72
CA ARG A 649 -12.54 -7.62 -0.23
C ARG A 649 -11.24 -8.15 -0.84
N LYS A 650 -11.11 -9.48 -0.99
CA LYS A 650 -9.96 -10.13 -1.63
C LYS A 650 -9.84 -9.73 -3.09
N SER A 651 -10.91 -9.90 -3.87
CA SER A 651 -10.96 -9.53 -5.28
C SER A 651 -10.71 -8.03 -5.49
N LYS A 652 -11.19 -7.16 -4.60
CA LYS A 652 -10.92 -5.72 -4.64
C LYS A 652 -9.47 -5.36 -4.29
N ALA A 653 -8.85 -6.06 -3.34
CA ALA A 653 -7.42 -5.89 -3.05
C ALA A 653 -6.57 -6.33 -4.25
N MET A 654 -6.93 -7.46 -4.85
CA MET A 654 -6.27 -8.02 -6.01
C MET A 654 -6.40 -7.12 -7.25
N SER A 655 -7.59 -6.61 -7.55
CA SER A 655 -7.80 -5.67 -8.65
C SER A 655 -7.03 -4.35 -8.45
N ARG A 656 -6.87 -3.88 -7.21
CA ARG A 656 -6.01 -2.74 -6.91
C ARG A 656 -4.53 -3.02 -7.20
N ILE A 657 -4.03 -4.18 -6.81
CA ILE A 657 -2.64 -4.59 -7.13
C ILE A 657 -2.46 -4.62 -8.65
N LEU A 658 -3.40 -5.20 -9.40
CA LEU A 658 -3.31 -5.23 -10.87
C LEU A 658 -3.38 -3.85 -11.49
N ASN A 659 -4.26 -2.97 -11.01
CA ASN A 659 -4.34 -1.62 -11.56
C ASN A 659 -3.03 -0.86 -11.37
N ILE A 660 -2.33 -1.10 -10.24
CA ILE A 660 -1.00 -0.54 -9.99
C ILE A 660 0.01 -1.15 -10.97
N VAL A 661 0.05 -2.48 -11.10
CA VAL A 661 0.97 -3.16 -12.02
C VAL A 661 0.71 -2.80 -13.48
N GLU A 662 -0.56 -2.67 -13.89
CA GLU A 662 -0.94 -2.25 -15.24
C GLU A 662 -0.49 -0.81 -15.50
N LYS A 663 -0.64 0.09 -14.52
CA LYS A 663 -0.15 1.47 -14.63
C LYS A 663 1.37 1.50 -14.77
N ASP A 664 2.06 0.78 -13.91
CA ASP A 664 3.53 0.66 -13.89
C ASP A 664 4.06 0.11 -15.23
N VAL A 665 3.44 -0.96 -15.76
CA VAL A 665 3.78 -1.52 -17.07
C VAL A 665 3.51 -0.53 -18.21
N LYS A 666 2.43 0.25 -18.15
CA LYS A 666 2.16 1.27 -19.18
C LYS A 666 3.22 2.36 -19.16
N GLU A 667 3.61 2.84 -17.98
CA GLU A 667 4.69 3.82 -17.83
C GLU A 667 6.03 3.25 -18.32
N ASP A 668 6.36 1.99 -17.99
CA ASP A 668 7.55 1.29 -18.48
C ASP A 668 7.55 1.16 -20.02
N VAL A 669 6.41 0.76 -20.62
CA VAL A 669 6.27 0.62 -22.08
C VAL A 669 6.35 1.97 -22.78
N GLU A 670 5.71 3.01 -22.24
CA GLU A 670 5.79 4.37 -22.76
C GLU A 670 7.23 4.90 -22.71
N TRP A 671 7.96 4.64 -21.63
CA TRP A 671 9.36 5.06 -21.52
C TRP A 671 10.26 4.34 -22.54
N ILE A 672 10.06 3.04 -22.76
CA ILE A 672 10.79 2.27 -23.78
C ILE A 672 10.41 2.74 -25.19
N ASP A 673 9.14 3.02 -25.46
CA ASP A 673 8.67 3.54 -26.74
C ASP A 673 9.27 4.94 -26.99
N ASN A 674 9.37 5.79 -25.98
CA ASN A 674 10.01 7.11 -26.08
C ASN A 674 11.51 7.01 -26.40
N LEU A 675 12.20 5.97 -25.89
CA LEU A 675 13.59 5.70 -26.26
C LEU A 675 13.71 5.29 -27.73
N ALA A 676 12.79 4.47 -28.23
CA ALA A 676 12.75 4.10 -29.65
C ALA A 676 12.37 5.27 -30.56
N GLU A 677 11.48 6.17 -30.11
CA GLU A 677 11.09 7.37 -30.86
C GLU A 677 12.24 8.37 -31.02
N ALA A 678 13.24 8.34 -30.13
CA ALA A 678 14.42 9.20 -30.23
C ALA A 678 15.28 8.92 -31.48
N ASP A 679 15.27 7.69 -31.97
CA ASP A 679 16.00 7.29 -33.19
C ASP A 679 15.22 7.61 -34.48
N ARG A 680 13.98 8.10 -34.38
CA ARG A 680 13.15 8.43 -35.53
C ARG A 680 13.72 9.64 -36.28
N PRO A 681 13.76 9.62 -37.62
CA PRO A 681 14.12 10.82 -38.39
C PRO A 681 13.14 11.97 -38.08
N PRO A 682 13.62 13.23 -38.06
CA PRO A 682 12.75 14.38 -37.86
C PRO A 682 11.75 14.51 -39.00
N LEU A 683 10.68 15.28 -38.76
CA LEU A 683 9.72 15.62 -39.80
C LEU A 683 10.42 16.40 -40.92
N LEU A 684 10.03 16.11 -42.16
CA LEU A 684 10.46 16.91 -43.30
C LEU A 684 9.86 18.33 -43.17
N PRO A 685 10.66 19.40 -43.37
CA PRO A 685 10.12 20.74 -43.40
C PRO A 685 9.13 20.88 -44.56
N ILE A 686 8.04 21.61 -44.31
CA ILE A 686 7.07 21.96 -45.33
C ILE A 686 7.76 22.94 -46.30
N PRO A 687 7.55 22.84 -47.63
CA PRO A 687 8.16 23.77 -48.57
C PRO A 687 7.62 25.19 -48.36
N GLU A 688 8.44 26.06 -47.78
CA GLU A 688 8.18 27.48 -47.64
C GLU A 688 8.63 28.25 -48.89
N PRO A 689 8.00 29.40 -49.21
CA PRO A 689 8.50 30.27 -50.27
C PRO A 689 9.93 30.72 -49.95
N MET A 690 10.72 30.97 -50.99
CA MET A 690 12.09 31.46 -50.84
C MET A 690 12.12 32.73 -49.98
N SER A 691 13.04 32.78 -49.02
CA SER A 691 13.23 33.95 -48.16
C SER A 691 13.52 35.19 -49.01
N TYR A 692 12.60 36.16 -48.99
CA TYR A 692 12.67 37.38 -49.77
C TYR A 692 12.26 38.56 -48.89
N VAL A 693 13.09 39.62 -48.90
CA VAL A 693 12.78 40.89 -48.23
C VAL A 693 12.49 41.91 -49.32
N SER A 694 11.23 42.33 -49.40
CA SER A 694 10.78 43.27 -50.42
C SER A 694 11.24 44.70 -50.12
N ALA A 695 11.19 45.57 -51.12
CA ALA A 695 11.43 47.00 -50.91
C ALA A 695 10.37 47.64 -50.02
N GLU A 696 9.14 47.10 -50.02
CA GLU A 696 8.06 47.56 -49.15
C GLU A 696 8.38 47.26 -47.67
N ASP A 697 8.86 46.05 -47.38
CA ASP A 697 9.26 45.64 -46.01
C ASP A 697 10.35 46.55 -45.44
N ILE A 698 11.32 46.95 -46.27
CA ILE A 698 12.41 47.84 -45.84
C ILE A 698 11.94 49.24 -45.55
N MET A 699 11.00 49.75 -46.36
CA MET A 699 10.39 51.05 -46.10
C MET A 699 9.57 51.00 -44.81
N ALA A 700 8.85 49.90 -44.57
CA ALA A 700 8.11 49.67 -43.33
C ALA A 700 9.02 49.57 -42.10
N TRP A 701 10.19 48.93 -42.21
CA TRP A 701 11.12 48.74 -41.10
C TRP A 701 12.14 49.88 -40.92
N LYS A 702 12.04 50.95 -41.71
CA LYS A 702 12.98 52.08 -41.65
C LYS A 702 13.04 52.71 -40.25
N GLU A 703 11.89 52.97 -39.65
CA GLU A 703 11.81 53.55 -38.28
C GLU A 703 12.43 52.61 -37.25
N THR A 704 12.09 51.31 -37.31
CA THR A 704 12.65 50.29 -36.42
C THR A 704 14.16 50.14 -36.58
N ARG A 705 14.69 50.29 -37.80
CA ARG A 705 16.13 50.26 -38.09
C ARG A 705 16.82 51.48 -37.49
N ASP A 706 16.28 52.67 -37.72
CA ASP A 706 16.87 53.92 -37.25
C ASP A 706 16.86 53.96 -35.71
N ASP A 707 15.79 53.48 -35.07
CA ASP A 707 15.73 53.28 -33.61
C ASP A 707 16.76 52.26 -33.12
N ASN A 708 16.89 51.10 -33.77
CA ASN A 708 17.87 50.08 -33.42
C ASN A 708 19.32 50.57 -33.60
N GLN A 709 19.57 51.53 -34.49
CA GLN A 709 20.86 52.21 -34.67
C GLN A 709 21.12 53.24 -33.56
N LEU A 710 20.11 54.03 -33.18
CA LEU A 710 20.18 54.96 -32.05
C LEU A 710 20.46 54.20 -30.74
N GLU A 711 19.80 53.05 -30.54
CA GLU A 711 20.00 52.20 -29.37
C GLU A 711 21.33 51.44 -29.41
N ALA A 712 21.85 51.09 -30.60
CA ALA A 712 23.18 50.51 -30.76
C ALA A 712 24.30 51.42 -30.20
N GLY A 713 24.15 52.74 -30.32
CA GLY A 713 25.13 53.70 -29.79
C GLY A 713 25.11 53.83 -28.26
N ASN A 714 24.05 53.37 -27.59
CA ASN A 714 23.90 53.49 -26.14
C ASN A 714 24.10 52.14 -25.43
N PRO A 715 25.18 51.96 -24.66
CA PRO A 715 25.47 50.70 -23.97
C PRO A 715 24.43 50.31 -22.89
N PHE A 716 23.56 51.24 -22.49
CA PHE A 716 22.49 51.01 -21.51
C PHE A 716 21.15 50.61 -22.14
N LYS A 717 20.96 50.83 -23.44
CA LYS A 717 19.75 50.43 -24.19
C LYS A 717 20.02 49.16 -25.02
N LYS A 718 20.25 48.04 -24.32
CA LYS A 718 20.54 46.74 -24.94
C LYS A 718 19.29 45.99 -25.46
N ARG A 719 18.08 46.49 -25.23
CA ARG A 719 16.82 45.82 -25.62
C ARG A 719 16.32 46.36 -26.95
N LYS A 720 16.93 45.90 -28.04
CA LYS A 720 16.43 46.17 -29.40
C LYS A 720 15.26 45.24 -29.71
N SER A 721 14.33 45.70 -30.54
CA SER A 721 13.17 44.90 -30.98
C SER A 721 13.55 43.75 -31.93
N PHE A 722 14.60 43.91 -32.73
CA PHE A 722 15.10 42.92 -33.68
C PHE A 722 16.55 42.52 -33.33
N GLN A 723 16.76 41.29 -32.85
CA GLN A 723 18.07 40.77 -32.44
C GLN A 723 18.31 39.29 -32.85
N PRO A 724 18.23 38.92 -34.14
CA PRO A 724 18.76 37.64 -34.56
C PRO A 724 20.29 37.64 -34.36
N SER A 725 20.87 36.47 -34.09
CA SER A 725 22.32 36.33 -33.97
C SER A 725 22.81 35.08 -34.67
N LEU A 726 23.97 35.18 -35.33
CA LEU A 726 24.68 34.06 -35.93
C LEU A 726 26.13 34.11 -35.48
N MET A 727 26.62 33.03 -34.87
CA MET A 727 28.02 32.92 -34.41
C MET A 727 28.51 34.13 -33.58
N GLY A 728 27.62 34.70 -32.76
CA GLY A 728 27.92 35.86 -31.91
C GLY A 728 27.77 37.24 -32.57
N MET A 729 27.50 37.30 -33.88
CA MET A 729 27.24 38.55 -34.59
C MET A 729 25.74 38.87 -34.61
N PRO A 730 25.32 40.04 -34.12
CA PRO A 730 23.92 40.45 -34.20
C PRO A 730 23.57 40.89 -35.63
N TRP A 731 22.48 40.38 -36.16
CA TRP A 731 21.95 40.77 -37.46
C TRP A 731 21.24 42.12 -37.32
N GLN A 732 21.51 43.03 -38.25
CA GLN A 732 20.81 44.31 -38.32
C GLN A 732 19.59 44.20 -39.23
N VAL A 733 18.62 45.08 -39.03
CA VAL A 733 17.50 45.24 -39.97
C VAL A 733 18.08 45.66 -41.32
N PRO A 734 17.78 44.94 -42.41
CA PRO A 734 18.35 45.22 -43.72
C PRO A 734 17.98 46.62 -44.20
N ASP A 735 18.94 47.30 -44.83
CA ASP A 735 18.73 48.62 -45.42
C ASP A 735 18.33 48.56 -46.89
N LYS A 736 18.46 47.40 -47.53
CA LYS A 736 18.25 47.16 -48.96
C LYS A 736 17.58 45.81 -49.22
N PRO A 737 16.79 45.69 -50.32
CA PRO A 737 16.10 44.45 -50.66
C PRO A 737 17.09 43.31 -50.88
N ILE A 738 16.79 42.15 -50.30
CA ILE A 738 17.59 40.95 -50.50
C ILE A 738 17.00 40.21 -51.70
N LEU A 739 17.58 40.46 -52.87
CA LEU A 739 17.11 39.92 -54.16
C LEU A 739 17.94 38.69 -54.55
N PHE A 740 17.29 37.68 -55.13
CA PHE A 740 17.96 36.49 -55.66
C PHE A 740 18.43 36.70 -57.11
N TRP A 741 17.52 37.07 -58.01
CA TRP A 741 17.75 37.10 -59.47
C TRP A 741 18.84 38.08 -59.95
N GLY A 742 19.16 39.10 -59.15
CA GLY A 742 20.18 40.09 -59.49
C GLY A 742 21.60 39.72 -59.03
N THR A 743 21.79 38.57 -58.39
CA THR A 743 23.07 38.16 -57.80
C THR A 743 23.84 37.18 -58.70
N GLY A 744 25.14 36.99 -58.46
CA GLY A 744 25.93 35.93 -59.10
C GLY A 744 26.62 36.27 -60.43
N VAL A 745 26.55 37.51 -60.92
CA VAL A 745 27.16 37.90 -62.23
C VAL A 745 28.68 37.65 -62.27
N SER A 746 29.41 37.93 -61.18
CA SER A 746 30.85 37.67 -61.12
C SER A 746 31.17 36.17 -61.14
N ALA A 747 30.38 35.35 -60.44
CA ALA A 747 30.53 33.90 -60.41
C ALA A 747 30.32 33.29 -61.80
N LEU A 748 29.38 33.82 -62.60
CA LEU A 748 29.19 33.41 -63.99
C LEU A 748 30.46 33.63 -64.83
N HIS A 749 31.07 34.82 -64.72
CA HIS A 749 32.29 35.14 -65.48
C HIS A 749 33.47 34.28 -65.04
N GLN A 750 33.64 34.06 -63.73
CA GLN A 750 34.65 33.15 -63.20
C GLN A 750 34.40 31.71 -63.64
N GLY A 751 33.15 31.26 -63.64
CA GLY A 751 32.75 29.94 -64.15
C GLY A 751 33.13 29.76 -65.62
N LEU A 752 32.90 30.77 -66.46
CA LEU A 752 33.32 30.74 -67.87
C LEU A 752 34.84 30.72 -68.04
N GLN A 753 35.57 31.46 -67.21
CA GLN A 753 37.04 31.45 -67.20
C GLN A 753 37.57 30.07 -66.80
N HIS A 754 37.07 29.50 -65.71
CA HIS A 754 37.46 28.17 -65.25
C HIS A 754 37.05 27.08 -66.24
N ALA A 755 35.89 27.18 -66.89
CA ALA A 755 35.49 26.26 -67.96
C ALA A 755 36.46 26.32 -69.15
N ALA A 756 36.95 27.51 -69.51
CA ALA A 756 37.96 27.66 -70.57
C ALA A 756 39.32 27.07 -70.14
N GLU A 757 39.78 27.34 -68.92
CA GLU A 757 40.99 26.75 -68.35
C GLU A 757 40.90 25.21 -68.27
N ASP A 758 39.75 24.68 -67.85
CA ASP A 758 39.49 23.25 -67.74
C ASP A 758 39.43 22.59 -69.13
N ALA A 759 38.88 23.26 -70.14
CA ALA A 759 38.91 22.78 -71.52
C ALA A 759 40.35 22.68 -72.05
N GLU A 760 41.20 23.67 -71.76
CA GLU A 760 42.63 23.59 -72.08
C GLU A 760 43.33 22.50 -71.28
N ARG A 761 43.03 22.36 -69.99
CA ARG A 761 43.60 21.34 -69.10
C ARG A 761 43.27 19.94 -69.61
N ARG A 762 42.01 19.69 -69.99
CA ARG A 762 41.54 18.42 -70.58
C ARG A 762 42.23 18.16 -71.93
N ARG A 763 42.40 19.18 -72.76
CA ARG A 763 43.15 19.09 -74.02
C ARG A 763 44.62 18.70 -73.78
N LYS A 764 45.25 19.23 -72.73
CA LYS A 764 46.64 18.94 -72.31
C LYS A 764 46.78 17.65 -71.47
N ARG A 765 45.66 17.09 -70.97
CA ARG A 765 45.59 15.94 -70.05
C ARG A 765 46.33 16.17 -68.72
N GLU A 766 46.31 17.41 -68.23
CA GLU A 766 46.90 17.76 -66.94
C GLU A 766 45.94 17.34 -65.80
N PRO A 767 46.39 16.57 -64.80
CA PRO A 767 45.55 16.23 -63.67
C PRO A 767 45.37 17.43 -62.74
N LEU A 768 44.22 17.50 -62.07
CA LEU A 768 44.06 18.33 -60.88
C LEU A 768 44.93 17.80 -59.74
N ALA A 769 45.07 18.61 -58.68
CA ALA A 769 45.68 18.14 -57.44
C ALA A 769 45.01 16.81 -56.99
N PRO A 770 45.77 15.88 -56.38
CA PRO A 770 45.23 14.58 -56.01
C PRO A 770 44.00 14.73 -55.11
N PRO A 771 42.83 14.21 -55.52
CA PRO A 771 41.59 14.37 -54.75
C PRO A 771 41.55 13.45 -53.53
N TYR A 772 42.42 12.44 -53.48
CA TYR A 772 42.57 11.55 -52.33
C TYR A 772 43.49 12.19 -51.27
N PRO A 773 43.29 11.88 -49.98
CA PRO A 773 44.11 12.41 -48.92
C PRO A 773 45.56 11.92 -49.07
N CYS A 774 46.46 12.83 -49.42
CA CYS A 774 47.90 12.58 -49.62
C CYS A 774 48.72 13.66 -48.88
N PRO A 775 50.06 13.54 -48.76
CA PRO A 775 50.86 14.55 -48.06
C PRO A 775 50.69 15.97 -48.61
N GLU A 776 50.42 16.11 -49.91
CA GLU A 776 50.17 17.40 -50.57
C GLU A 776 48.73 17.92 -50.37
N ASN A 777 47.77 17.03 -50.08
CA ASN A 777 46.36 17.35 -49.82
C ASN A 777 45.83 16.47 -48.67
N PRO A 778 46.17 16.74 -47.40
CA PRO A 778 45.87 15.84 -46.29
C PRO A 778 44.37 15.69 -45.99
N TRP A 779 43.56 16.66 -46.46
CA TRP A 779 42.11 16.70 -46.24
C TRP A 779 41.32 16.02 -47.35
N GLY A 780 41.95 15.70 -48.48
CA GLY A 780 41.28 15.06 -49.62
C GLY A 780 40.20 15.96 -50.24
N TRP A 781 40.51 17.23 -50.46
CA TRP A 781 39.60 18.14 -51.17
C TRP A 781 39.27 17.59 -52.56
N LYS A 782 38.01 17.22 -52.76
CA LYS A 782 37.48 16.74 -54.03
C LYS A 782 36.44 17.74 -54.55
N VAL A 783 36.57 18.13 -55.80
CA VAL A 783 35.49 18.85 -56.51
C VAL A 783 34.34 17.87 -56.70
N ALA A 784 33.13 18.25 -56.29
CA ALA A 784 31.95 17.42 -56.48
C ALA A 784 31.75 17.18 -57.98
N GLU A 785 31.73 15.92 -58.39
CA GLU A 785 31.55 15.54 -59.79
C GLU A 785 30.07 15.70 -60.14
N ASP A 786 29.74 16.78 -60.85
CA ASP A 786 28.43 16.97 -61.45
C ASP A 786 28.36 16.24 -62.80
N ILE A 787 27.23 15.59 -63.08
CA ILE A 787 26.97 14.88 -64.33
C ILE A 787 26.98 15.87 -65.50
N LEU A 788 26.61 17.13 -65.26
CA LEU A 788 26.59 18.18 -66.28
C LEU A 788 27.98 18.75 -66.59
N ASP A 789 28.96 18.55 -65.69
CA ASP A 789 30.32 19.08 -65.81
C ASP A 789 31.35 18.03 -66.29
N LEU A 790 30.91 16.79 -66.57
CA LEU A 790 31.72 15.71 -67.17
C LEU A 790 31.86 15.90 -68.68
#